data_AF-A0A952M899-F1
#
_entry.id   AF-A0A952M899-F1
#
_cell.length_a   1.000
_cell.length_b   1.000
_cell.length_c   1.000
_cell.angle_alpha   90.00
_cell.angle_beta   90.00
_cell.angle_gamma   90.00
#
_symmetry.space_group_name_H-M   'P 1'
#
loop_
_entity.id
_entity.type
_entity.pdbx_description
1 polymer ?
#
loop_
_entity_poly.entity_id
_entity_poly.type
_entity_poly.pdbx_seq_one_letter_code
_entity_poly.pdbx_strand_id
1 'polypeptide(L)'
;MRFIIFIFSLCLVGLVSSCNQQTKSLRNDSGKLEILFLGHNSEHHNSAQFLPLLASQLSLDGINFTYTSNPDDLNTENLDKYDALMIYANHDSITTSQEVALLSFVEKGRGFIPVHCASWCFRNSPNYIDLVGGQFLKHKADTFTTEIVKKDHPITQGLQPFSTWDETYVHDKLAGDLTILMERVEGDHREPWTWTKEYGKGRVFYTAYGHDERTWDNPGFHELMKQGILWAVGAVAKQKWETFSKQLPTLVYRDAEGIPNYEKRSPSPRYQDPLTPEESAKLIQVPVGFDLELFASEPDIINPIAMEWDEKGRLWVIETVDYPNTVLDDKGEGDDRIKICEDTDGDGKADKFTVFADKLNIPTSMVFSNGGVIVSQAPHFLFLKDTDGDDKADVRKIIIDGWGVFDTHAGPSNLQYGIDNQIWGVVGYSGFEGTIAGENRQFRQGIYRFKPDVSTFEFMTGTSNNTWGFGLTENNDVFASTANNTHSVFMGFPNKALRDVEGVQLNGSAKIDGHYAMHAITDKVRQVDVFGGFTAAAGHHFYTARNYPEQFWNKVAFVCEPTGHLVHMAQIEKKGAGFIEKDGWNLFAGADEWVAPVDAKVGPDGAVWVLDWYNFIIQHNPTPTPERGGFEGVNGKGNAYENPLRDKAHGRVWRVVSRQAKAVKPLALSKDDPDKLIKALSNDNQLWRLTAQRLLVERGNPDVLSKLFDLASNLEVNAFGDNYAAIHALWTIDGLGAISKDDKAAAVVEKALTHPAAGVRKAAIQILSKSGWSEELVTKYKLLNDEDANTRLAAIVSLIELAPSESLGATLYQISTEEKVKNDEWLSKAIYAVAHQHRKGFLSGFLAANSDYDKKKPGELKREQPTINDNTWKEMQLPQYMEAAGLNIDGLVWFRKTIELPASVAGKKAIISLGNIDDSDVTYLNGIKVGSIERRYNDKRVYEIPAGVLKAGKNTIAIRVEDTGGGGGLPGKPEELFLQANGRKISLAGIWKYDVELEYGSRRSMFEGITIGKLFADSNLNKVDLGETSTSASGATVIKLKVIKNEMKYDLKEFTVEAGKPVEIIFENPDFMQHNLVIGQVGSLETIGKAADKMASDPQGAEKQYVPQLPEVLFSSKLVNPQQTETLKFIAPAKTGDYPYVCTFPGHWSIMNGVMKVVPARPL
;
A
#
# COMPACT_ATOMS: atom_id res chain seq x y z
N MET A 1 2.98 -76.56 37.21
CA MET A 1 1.84 -75.95 37.93
C MET A 1 2.20 -74.53 38.39
N ARG A 2 2.35 -73.62 37.41
CA ARG A 2 2.53 -72.17 37.55
C ARG A 2 1.99 -71.56 36.25
N PHE A 3 0.69 -71.72 36.06
CA PHE A 3 -0.13 -71.21 34.96
C PHE A 3 -1.54 -71.19 35.57
N ILE A 4 -2.29 -70.10 35.43
CA ILE A 4 -3.57 -69.79 36.12
C ILE A 4 -3.43 -68.93 37.41
N ILE A 5 -2.61 -67.87 37.42
CA ILE A 5 -2.85 -66.61 38.18
C ILE A 5 -2.18 -65.42 37.44
N PHE A 6 -2.37 -65.32 36.12
CA PHE A 6 -1.93 -64.15 35.33
C PHE A 6 -2.97 -63.67 34.31
N ILE A 7 -4.17 -64.27 34.32
CA ILE A 7 -5.22 -64.02 33.31
C ILE A 7 -6.43 -63.26 33.88
N PHE A 8 -6.46 -62.93 35.18
CA PHE A 8 -7.59 -62.20 35.79
C PHE A 8 -7.33 -60.72 36.14
N SER A 9 -6.14 -60.19 35.86
CA SER A 9 -5.83 -58.75 36.02
C SER A 9 -5.69 -57.99 34.70
N LEU A 10 -6.05 -58.61 33.56
CA LEU A 10 -5.96 -57.99 32.23
C LEU A 10 -7.31 -57.52 31.63
N CYS A 11 -8.40 -57.55 32.42
CA CYS A 11 -9.72 -57.12 31.96
C CYS A 11 -10.26 -55.84 32.65
N LEU A 12 -9.41 -55.07 33.34
CA LEU A 12 -9.81 -53.80 33.96
C LEU A 12 -8.84 -52.63 33.72
N VAL A 13 -8.04 -52.70 32.66
CA VAL A 13 -7.26 -51.58 32.12
C VAL A 13 -7.40 -51.59 30.60
N GLY A 14 -8.54 -51.12 30.12
CA GLY A 14 -8.87 -51.06 28.69
C GLY A 14 -9.97 -50.05 28.36
N LEU A 15 -10.23 -49.11 29.28
CA LEU A 15 -10.99 -47.88 29.02
C LEU A 15 -9.99 -46.73 28.98
N VAL A 16 -9.07 -46.80 28.00
CA VAL A 16 -8.43 -45.59 27.51
C VAL A 16 -9.40 -45.05 26.50
N SER A 17 -10.06 -43.93 26.83
CA SER A 17 -10.77 -43.10 25.86
C SER A 17 -9.80 -42.75 24.75
N SER A 18 -9.84 -43.53 23.66
CA SER A 18 -9.40 -43.06 22.37
C SER A 18 -10.37 -41.94 22.00
N CYS A 19 -9.94 -40.70 22.25
CA CYS A 19 -10.47 -39.53 21.55
C CYS A 19 -10.25 -39.79 20.06
N ASN A 20 -11.21 -40.48 19.44
CA ASN A 20 -11.32 -40.62 18.01
C ASN A 20 -11.80 -39.25 17.53
N GLN A 21 -10.87 -38.34 17.28
CA GLN A 21 -11.14 -37.09 16.59
C GLN A 21 -11.64 -37.50 15.20
N GLN A 22 -12.97 -37.57 15.02
CA GLN A 22 -13.55 -37.73 13.70
C GLN A 22 -13.08 -36.53 12.87
N THR A 23 -12.16 -36.77 11.94
CA THR A 23 -11.77 -35.80 10.94
C THR A 23 -13.03 -35.44 10.15
N LYS A 24 -13.53 -34.21 10.30
CA LYS A 24 -14.64 -33.69 9.48
C LYS A 24 -14.23 -33.85 8.01
N SER A 25 -15.14 -34.35 7.17
CA SER A 25 -14.98 -34.34 5.71
C SER A 25 -14.57 -32.94 5.25
N LEU A 26 -13.57 -32.81 4.37
CA LEU A 26 -13.17 -31.51 3.79
C LEU A 26 -14.30 -30.88 2.99
N ARG A 27 -15.15 -31.71 2.39
CA ARG A 27 -16.37 -31.24 1.75
C ARG A 27 -17.43 -30.89 2.81
N ASN A 28 -18.00 -29.70 2.70
CA ASN A 28 -19.19 -29.28 3.43
C ASN A 28 -20.42 -29.98 2.82
N ASP A 29 -21.27 -30.59 3.65
CA ASP A 29 -22.51 -31.24 3.21
C ASP A 29 -23.73 -30.32 3.39
N SER A 30 -23.54 -29.03 3.07
CA SER A 30 -24.58 -27.98 3.15
C SER A 30 -25.75 -28.21 2.21
N GLY A 31 -25.58 -29.11 1.22
CA GLY A 31 -26.52 -29.36 0.15
C GLY A 31 -26.35 -28.42 -1.05
N LYS A 32 -25.50 -27.39 -0.98
CA LYS A 32 -25.08 -26.59 -2.14
C LYS A 32 -24.27 -27.45 -3.12
N LEU A 33 -24.30 -27.09 -4.41
CA LEU A 33 -23.37 -27.66 -5.38
C LEU A 33 -22.06 -26.89 -5.37
N GLU A 34 -20.94 -27.60 -5.29
CA GLU A 34 -19.61 -27.00 -5.32
C GLU A 34 -18.91 -27.36 -6.64
N ILE A 35 -18.62 -26.36 -7.47
CA ILE A 35 -18.02 -26.54 -8.79
C ILE A 35 -16.61 -25.96 -8.80
N LEU A 36 -15.61 -26.80 -9.13
CA LEU A 36 -14.27 -26.30 -9.44
C LEU A 36 -14.27 -25.76 -10.86
N PHE A 37 -13.89 -24.50 -11.05
CA PHE A 37 -13.78 -23.86 -12.33
C PHE A 37 -12.30 -23.67 -12.68
N LEU A 38 -11.80 -24.44 -13.64
CA LEU A 38 -10.45 -24.31 -14.16
C LEU A 38 -10.43 -23.35 -15.35
N GLY A 39 -9.87 -22.16 -15.10
CA GLY A 39 -9.59 -21.11 -16.06
C GLY A 39 -8.11 -21.07 -16.49
N HIS A 40 -7.70 -19.92 -17.01
CA HIS A 40 -6.31 -19.60 -17.40
C HIS A 40 -6.06 -18.08 -17.41
N ASN A 41 -4.79 -17.69 -17.46
CA ASN A 41 -4.39 -16.28 -17.49
C ASN A 41 -4.29 -15.79 -18.95
N SER A 42 -5.43 -15.56 -19.60
CA SER A 42 -5.53 -15.07 -20.99
C SER A 42 -6.62 -14.03 -21.14
N GLU A 43 -6.37 -12.95 -21.87
CA GLU A 43 -7.37 -11.91 -22.18
C GLU A 43 -8.34 -12.32 -23.30
N HIS A 44 -7.97 -13.29 -24.14
CA HIS A 44 -8.81 -13.71 -25.27
C HIS A 44 -10.01 -14.57 -24.83
N HIS A 45 -9.79 -15.46 -23.86
CA HIS A 45 -10.83 -16.24 -23.19
C HIS A 45 -10.73 -15.93 -21.70
N ASN A 46 -11.14 -14.72 -21.32
CA ASN A 46 -10.90 -14.16 -19.99
C ASN A 46 -11.77 -14.81 -18.92
N SER A 47 -11.34 -16.00 -18.52
CA SER A 47 -12.06 -16.89 -17.63
C SER A 47 -12.36 -16.26 -16.26
N ALA A 48 -11.47 -15.41 -15.75
CA ALA A 48 -11.69 -14.67 -14.50
C ALA A 48 -12.75 -13.56 -14.63
N GLN A 49 -12.87 -12.94 -15.81
CA GLN A 49 -13.89 -11.93 -16.08
C GLN A 49 -15.28 -12.53 -16.31
N PHE A 50 -15.35 -13.73 -16.90
CA PHE A 50 -16.61 -14.33 -17.31
C PHE A 50 -17.27 -15.17 -16.21
N LEU A 51 -16.49 -15.77 -15.31
CA LEU A 51 -17.06 -16.55 -14.20
C LEU A 51 -18.02 -15.73 -13.33
N PRO A 52 -17.73 -14.48 -12.91
CA PRO A 52 -18.66 -13.66 -12.14
C PRO A 52 -20.03 -13.48 -12.81
N LEU A 53 -20.09 -13.40 -14.16
CA LEU A 53 -21.37 -13.28 -14.89
C LEU A 53 -22.25 -14.51 -14.67
N LEU A 54 -21.67 -15.72 -14.76
CA LEU A 54 -22.39 -16.95 -14.50
C LEU A 54 -22.70 -17.15 -13.00
N ALA A 55 -21.72 -16.88 -12.13
CA ALA A 55 -21.86 -17.01 -10.69
C ALA A 55 -22.96 -16.09 -10.14
N SER A 56 -23.11 -14.88 -10.69
CA SER A 56 -24.14 -13.92 -10.29
C SER A 56 -25.57 -14.46 -10.41
N GLN A 57 -25.81 -15.34 -11.38
CA GLN A 57 -27.12 -15.93 -11.62
C GLN A 57 -27.32 -17.22 -10.83
N LEU A 58 -26.29 -18.06 -10.75
CA LEU A 58 -26.43 -19.42 -10.21
C LEU A 58 -26.17 -19.53 -8.70
N SER A 59 -25.49 -18.55 -8.09
CA SER A 59 -25.29 -18.54 -6.62
C SER A 59 -26.62 -18.42 -5.87
N LEU A 60 -27.58 -17.67 -6.42
CA LEU A 60 -28.95 -17.55 -5.92
C LEU A 60 -29.73 -18.87 -5.97
N ASP A 61 -29.29 -19.83 -6.77
CA ASP A 61 -29.85 -21.18 -6.84
C ASP A 61 -29.11 -22.19 -5.94
N GLY A 62 -28.07 -21.76 -5.21
CA GLY A 62 -27.24 -22.66 -4.40
C GLY A 62 -26.19 -23.45 -5.18
N ILE A 63 -25.69 -22.89 -6.29
CA ILE A 63 -24.59 -23.43 -7.09
C ILE A 63 -23.39 -22.50 -6.94
N ASN A 64 -22.35 -22.97 -6.23
CA ASN A 64 -21.14 -22.22 -5.92
C ASN A 64 -20.02 -22.57 -6.88
N PHE A 65 -19.13 -21.60 -7.11
CA PHE A 65 -17.95 -21.77 -7.95
C PHE A 65 -16.67 -21.43 -7.20
N THR A 66 -15.66 -22.29 -7.30
CA THR A 66 -14.29 -22.00 -6.88
C THR A 66 -13.41 -21.88 -8.11
N TYR A 67 -12.77 -20.73 -8.31
CA TYR A 67 -11.89 -20.49 -9.46
C TYR A 67 -10.46 -20.96 -9.20
N THR A 68 -9.81 -21.48 -10.22
CA THR A 68 -8.37 -21.62 -10.29
C THR A 68 -7.88 -21.46 -11.73
N SER A 69 -6.71 -20.87 -11.93
CA SER A 69 -6.00 -20.90 -13.23
C SER A 69 -4.84 -21.89 -13.26
N ASN A 70 -4.62 -22.64 -12.17
CA ASN A 70 -3.49 -23.54 -12.01
C ASN A 70 -3.89 -25.01 -12.28
N PRO A 71 -3.37 -25.65 -13.34
CA PRO A 71 -3.62 -27.07 -13.60
C PRO A 71 -3.15 -28.03 -12.50
N ASP A 72 -2.26 -27.62 -11.59
CA ASP A 72 -1.84 -28.43 -10.45
C ASP A 72 -2.99 -28.73 -9.47
N ASP A 73 -4.07 -27.96 -9.53
CA ASP A 73 -5.30 -28.23 -8.79
C ASP A 73 -6.11 -29.42 -9.34
N LEU A 74 -5.73 -29.97 -10.50
CA LEU A 74 -6.20 -31.25 -11.02
C LEU A 74 -5.51 -32.42 -10.32
N ASN A 75 -5.75 -32.56 -9.02
CA ASN A 75 -5.27 -33.66 -8.21
C ASN A 75 -6.43 -34.25 -7.39
N THR A 76 -6.31 -35.52 -6.99
CA THR A 76 -7.39 -36.25 -6.30
C THR A 76 -7.84 -35.56 -5.02
N GLU A 77 -6.91 -35.07 -4.19
CA GLU A 77 -7.23 -34.43 -2.91
C GLU A 77 -8.09 -33.18 -3.11
N ASN A 78 -7.76 -32.36 -4.11
CA ASN A 78 -8.52 -31.17 -4.40
C ASN A 78 -9.86 -31.49 -5.10
N LEU A 79 -9.84 -32.33 -6.14
CA LEU A 79 -11.04 -32.68 -6.91
C LEU A 79 -12.11 -33.35 -6.04
N ASP A 80 -11.74 -34.19 -5.06
CA ASP A 80 -12.70 -34.88 -4.18
C ASP A 80 -13.58 -33.93 -3.34
N LYS A 81 -13.20 -32.64 -3.24
CA LYS A 81 -13.97 -31.60 -2.57
C LYS A 81 -15.22 -31.15 -3.35
N TYR A 82 -15.26 -31.38 -4.66
CA TYR A 82 -16.25 -30.80 -5.57
C TYR A 82 -17.24 -31.82 -6.13
N ASP A 83 -18.38 -31.32 -6.62
CA ASP A 83 -19.40 -32.11 -7.33
C ASP A 83 -19.11 -32.25 -8.82
N ALA A 84 -18.52 -31.22 -9.41
CA ALA A 84 -18.11 -31.21 -10.80
C ALA A 84 -16.86 -30.35 -11.03
N LEU A 85 -16.21 -30.61 -12.15
CA LEU A 85 -15.17 -29.77 -12.73
C LEU A 85 -15.72 -29.11 -13.99
N MET A 86 -15.66 -27.79 -14.03
CA MET A 86 -15.88 -26.99 -15.23
C MET A 86 -14.54 -26.52 -15.78
N ILE A 87 -14.33 -26.62 -17.09
CA ILE A 87 -13.11 -26.11 -17.74
C ILE A 87 -13.51 -25.06 -18.76
N TYR A 88 -12.87 -23.90 -18.69
CA TYR A 88 -12.90 -22.85 -19.71
C TYR A 88 -11.49 -22.24 -19.80
N ALA A 89 -10.64 -22.89 -20.61
CA ALA A 89 -9.23 -22.59 -20.70
C ALA A 89 -8.63 -23.09 -22.02
N ASN A 90 -7.38 -22.72 -22.30
CA ASN A 90 -6.56 -23.22 -23.41
C ASN A 90 -5.20 -23.76 -22.92
N HIS A 91 -5.20 -24.54 -21.83
CA HIS A 91 -3.99 -25.21 -21.37
C HIS A 91 -3.54 -26.27 -22.37
N ASP A 92 -2.31 -26.17 -22.86
CA ASP A 92 -1.82 -27.06 -23.92
C ASP A 92 -1.64 -28.52 -23.48
N SER A 93 -1.23 -28.72 -22.23
CA SER A 93 -0.87 -30.04 -21.72
C SER A 93 -1.15 -30.21 -20.24
N ILE A 94 -1.38 -31.46 -19.83
CA ILE A 94 -1.37 -31.92 -18.43
C ILE A 94 -0.36 -33.05 -18.22
N THR A 95 0.06 -33.22 -16.98
CA THR A 95 0.86 -34.37 -16.54
C THR A 95 0.01 -35.63 -16.49
N THR A 96 0.67 -36.80 -16.51
CA THR A 96 -0.01 -38.10 -16.37
C THR A 96 -0.78 -38.21 -15.03
N SER A 97 -0.24 -37.66 -13.94
CA SER A 97 -0.94 -37.65 -12.65
C SER A 97 -2.21 -36.81 -12.67
N GLN A 98 -2.19 -35.64 -13.33
CA GLN A 98 -3.36 -34.79 -13.49
C GLN A 98 -4.42 -35.45 -14.39
N GLU A 99 -4.00 -36.06 -15.50
CA GLU A 99 -4.88 -36.83 -16.37
C GLU A 99 -5.58 -37.96 -15.60
N VAL A 100 -4.82 -38.77 -14.84
CA VAL A 100 -5.38 -39.86 -14.04
C VAL A 100 -6.36 -39.34 -12.99
N ALA A 101 -6.04 -38.24 -12.30
CA ALA A 101 -6.93 -37.65 -11.31
C ALA A 101 -8.24 -37.15 -11.93
N LEU A 102 -8.15 -36.45 -13.07
CA LEU A 102 -9.30 -35.96 -13.83
C LEU A 102 -10.20 -37.11 -14.29
N LEU A 103 -9.66 -38.10 -15.00
CA LEU A 103 -10.43 -39.24 -15.51
C LEU A 103 -11.08 -40.01 -14.36
N SER A 104 -10.31 -40.30 -13.30
CA SER A 104 -10.81 -41.00 -12.11
C SER A 104 -11.94 -40.23 -11.41
N PHE A 105 -11.86 -38.90 -11.36
CA PHE A 105 -12.91 -38.05 -10.78
C PHE A 105 -14.24 -38.26 -11.52
N VAL A 106 -14.22 -38.20 -12.85
CA VAL A 106 -15.43 -38.42 -13.67
C VAL A 106 -15.91 -39.87 -13.60
N GLU A 107 -15.01 -40.85 -13.78
CA GLU A 107 -15.35 -42.28 -13.74
C GLU A 107 -16.06 -42.69 -12.44
N LYS A 108 -15.72 -42.06 -11.31
CA LYS A 108 -16.34 -42.30 -10.00
C LYS A 108 -17.76 -41.75 -9.86
N GLY A 109 -18.25 -40.97 -10.84
CA GLY A 109 -19.61 -40.43 -10.85
C GLY A 109 -19.71 -38.93 -10.66
N ARG A 110 -18.61 -38.18 -10.78
CA ARG A 110 -18.60 -36.71 -10.68
C ARG A 110 -18.88 -36.07 -12.04
N GLY A 111 -19.37 -34.83 -12.02
CA GLY A 111 -19.71 -34.11 -13.24
C GLY A 111 -18.48 -33.53 -13.94
N PHE A 112 -18.51 -33.51 -15.27
CA PHE A 112 -17.50 -32.83 -16.08
C PHE A 112 -18.16 -31.91 -17.11
N ILE A 113 -17.77 -30.63 -17.10
CA ILE A 113 -18.44 -29.56 -17.84
C ILE A 113 -17.40 -28.75 -18.64
N PRO A 114 -16.89 -29.29 -19.76
CA PRO A 114 -16.07 -28.52 -20.69
C PRO A 114 -16.91 -27.49 -21.45
N VAL A 115 -16.44 -26.25 -21.51
CA VAL A 115 -17.14 -25.14 -22.18
C VAL A 115 -16.25 -24.54 -23.26
N HIS A 116 -16.81 -24.34 -24.45
CA HIS A 116 -16.20 -23.61 -25.57
C HIS A 116 -14.77 -24.07 -25.89
N CYS A 117 -13.77 -23.27 -25.52
CA CYS A 117 -12.36 -23.47 -25.77
C CYS A 117 -11.76 -24.70 -25.05
N ALA A 118 -12.46 -25.29 -24.08
CA ALA A 118 -12.04 -26.50 -23.39
C ALA A 118 -11.86 -27.72 -24.33
N SER A 119 -12.51 -27.73 -25.50
CA SER A 119 -12.29 -28.73 -26.56
C SER A 119 -10.92 -28.63 -27.23
N TRP A 120 -10.14 -27.59 -26.91
CA TRP A 120 -8.74 -27.41 -27.33
C TRP A 120 -7.72 -27.58 -26.19
N CYS A 121 -8.16 -27.88 -24.96
CA CYS A 121 -7.24 -28.16 -23.85
C CYS A 121 -6.53 -29.52 -24.00
N PHE A 122 -5.40 -29.65 -23.33
CA PHE A 122 -4.71 -30.90 -23.02
C PHE A 122 -4.48 -31.79 -24.25
N ARG A 123 -3.98 -31.19 -25.32
CA ARG A 123 -3.82 -31.82 -26.64
C ARG A 123 -2.86 -33.01 -26.63
N ASN A 124 -2.05 -33.13 -25.57
CA ASN A 124 -1.18 -34.26 -25.32
C ASN A 124 -1.91 -35.50 -24.75
N SER A 125 -3.20 -35.41 -24.42
CA SER A 125 -4.00 -36.50 -23.84
C SER A 125 -5.12 -36.92 -24.81
N PRO A 126 -4.98 -38.07 -25.51
CA PRO A 126 -6.07 -38.67 -26.28
C PRO A 126 -7.29 -39.04 -25.42
N ASN A 127 -7.07 -39.40 -24.15
CA ASN A 127 -8.15 -39.76 -23.22
C ASN A 127 -8.99 -38.55 -22.84
N TYR A 128 -8.37 -37.38 -22.66
CA TYR A 128 -9.10 -36.12 -22.43
C TYR A 128 -9.96 -35.75 -23.64
N ILE A 129 -9.42 -35.89 -24.86
CA ILE A 129 -10.16 -35.61 -26.09
C ILE A 129 -11.40 -36.53 -26.18
N ASP A 130 -11.24 -37.83 -25.87
CA ASP A 130 -12.37 -38.76 -25.82
C ASP A 130 -13.37 -38.41 -24.71
N LEU A 131 -12.89 -37.97 -23.54
CA LEU A 131 -13.73 -37.53 -22.42
C LEU A 131 -14.61 -36.33 -22.80
N VAL A 132 -14.04 -35.28 -23.41
CA VAL A 132 -14.79 -34.13 -23.93
C VAL A 132 -15.76 -34.57 -25.02
N GLY A 133 -15.35 -35.54 -25.84
CA GLY A 133 -16.16 -36.14 -26.89
C GLY A 133 -15.97 -35.50 -28.27
N GLY A 134 -15.13 -34.48 -28.38
CA GLY A 134 -14.78 -33.81 -29.63
C GLY A 134 -13.62 -32.83 -29.41
N GLN A 135 -12.86 -32.55 -30.46
CA GLN A 135 -11.76 -31.60 -30.41
C GLN A 135 -12.03 -30.44 -31.37
N PHE A 136 -11.71 -29.22 -30.94
CA PHE A 136 -11.78 -28.05 -31.80
C PHE A 136 -10.88 -28.22 -33.05
N LEU A 137 -11.38 -27.85 -34.23
CA LEU A 137 -10.60 -27.85 -35.48
C LEU A 137 -10.37 -26.43 -36.03
N LYS A 138 -11.44 -25.64 -36.15
CA LYS A 138 -11.42 -24.27 -36.70
C LYS A 138 -12.70 -23.53 -36.34
N HIS A 139 -12.70 -22.20 -36.48
CA HIS A 139 -13.91 -21.38 -36.33
C HIS A 139 -13.96 -20.24 -37.34
N LYS A 140 -15.11 -19.59 -37.40
CA LYS A 140 -15.26 -18.17 -37.80
C LYS A 140 -15.96 -17.45 -36.64
N ALA A 141 -16.56 -16.29 -36.87
CA ALA A 141 -17.43 -15.64 -35.89
C ALA A 141 -18.71 -15.15 -36.57
N ASP A 142 -19.86 -15.38 -35.93
CA ASP A 142 -21.16 -14.95 -36.45
C ASP A 142 -22.21 -14.88 -35.34
N THR A 143 -23.36 -14.25 -35.62
CA THR A 143 -24.57 -14.33 -34.79
C THR A 143 -25.48 -15.43 -35.33
N PHE A 144 -25.78 -16.43 -34.50
CA PHE A 144 -26.60 -17.56 -34.90
C PHE A 144 -27.51 -18.01 -33.76
N THR A 145 -28.46 -18.88 -34.09
CA THR A 145 -29.31 -19.61 -33.15
C THR A 145 -29.16 -21.09 -33.46
N THR A 146 -28.91 -21.92 -32.45
CA THR A 146 -28.82 -23.37 -32.64
C THR A 146 -30.21 -24.01 -32.68
N GLU A 147 -30.33 -25.12 -33.41
CA GLU A 147 -31.53 -25.95 -33.42
C GLU A 147 -31.46 -26.95 -32.26
N ILE A 148 -32.46 -26.94 -31.38
CA ILE A 148 -32.62 -27.96 -30.32
C ILE A 148 -33.19 -29.24 -30.94
N VAL A 149 -32.34 -30.24 -31.15
CA VAL A 149 -32.69 -31.51 -31.82
C VAL A 149 -33.19 -32.59 -30.85
N LYS A 150 -32.89 -32.49 -29.55
CA LYS A 150 -33.39 -33.38 -28.49
C LYS A 150 -34.23 -32.62 -27.46
N LYS A 151 -35.45 -32.22 -27.81
CA LYS A 151 -36.31 -31.37 -26.95
C LYS A 151 -36.76 -32.02 -25.63
N ASP A 152 -36.80 -33.35 -25.57
CA ASP A 152 -37.25 -34.09 -24.39
C ASP A 152 -36.10 -34.42 -23.40
N HIS A 153 -34.86 -34.03 -23.70
CA HIS A 153 -33.73 -34.28 -22.80
C HIS A 153 -33.80 -33.32 -21.58
N PRO A 154 -33.44 -33.74 -20.35
CA PRO A 154 -33.53 -32.89 -19.17
C PRO A 154 -32.77 -31.55 -19.22
N ILE A 155 -31.79 -31.41 -20.12
CA ILE A 155 -30.98 -30.18 -20.31
C ILE A 155 -31.62 -29.17 -21.28
N THR A 156 -32.53 -29.64 -22.14
CA THR A 156 -33.14 -28.84 -23.20
C THR A 156 -34.65 -28.76 -23.04
N GLN A 157 -35.20 -29.47 -22.05
CA GLN A 157 -36.62 -29.44 -21.75
C GLN A 157 -37.01 -28.05 -21.25
N GLY A 158 -37.86 -27.36 -22.02
CA GLY A 158 -38.32 -26.00 -21.72
C GLY A 158 -37.33 -24.90 -22.12
N LEU A 159 -36.10 -25.24 -22.49
CA LEU A 159 -35.10 -24.30 -22.99
C LEU A 159 -35.58 -23.68 -24.31
N GLN A 160 -35.62 -22.34 -24.36
CA GLN A 160 -35.92 -21.63 -25.60
C GLN A 160 -34.64 -21.46 -26.42
N PRO A 161 -34.67 -21.61 -27.75
CA PRO A 161 -33.55 -21.23 -28.59
C PRO A 161 -33.21 -19.75 -28.39
N PHE A 162 -31.93 -19.44 -28.23
CA PHE A 162 -31.44 -18.08 -28.07
C PHE A 162 -30.36 -17.79 -29.11
N SER A 163 -30.28 -16.52 -29.50
CA SER A 163 -29.24 -16.05 -30.40
C SER A 163 -28.16 -15.31 -29.63
N THR A 164 -26.92 -15.55 -30.02
CA THR A 164 -25.75 -14.82 -29.52
C THR A 164 -24.73 -14.73 -30.65
N TRP A 165 -23.84 -13.74 -30.56
CA TRP A 165 -22.63 -13.73 -31.34
C TRP A 165 -21.61 -14.65 -30.66
N ASP A 166 -20.99 -15.54 -31.43
CA ASP A 166 -19.99 -16.48 -30.90
C ASP A 166 -19.02 -16.90 -32.01
N GLU A 167 -17.96 -17.62 -31.63
CA GLU A 167 -17.08 -18.27 -32.59
C GLU A 167 -17.75 -19.54 -33.12
N THR A 168 -17.99 -19.60 -34.43
CA THR A 168 -18.67 -20.70 -35.12
C THR A 168 -17.76 -21.91 -35.26
N TYR A 169 -17.53 -22.62 -34.15
CA TYR A 169 -16.66 -23.79 -34.05
C TYR A 169 -17.08 -24.89 -35.03
N VAL A 170 -16.07 -25.60 -35.51
CA VAL A 170 -16.16 -26.89 -36.19
C VAL A 170 -15.25 -27.85 -35.46
N HIS A 171 -15.75 -29.05 -35.17
CA HIS A 171 -15.02 -30.05 -34.39
C HIS A 171 -14.48 -31.18 -35.28
N ASP A 172 -13.35 -31.76 -34.87
CA ASP A 172 -12.84 -33.05 -35.34
C ASP A 172 -12.88 -34.09 -34.21
N LYS A 173 -12.57 -35.34 -34.55
CA LYS A 173 -12.46 -36.47 -33.58
C LYS A 173 -13.69 -36.66 -32.69
N LEU A 174 -14.88 -36.39 -33.24
CA LEU A 174 -16.15 -36.62 -32.54
C LEU A 174 -16.26 -38.08 -32.12
N ALA A 175 -16.56 -38.31 -30.85
CA ALA A 175 -16.76 -39.65 -30.30
C ALA A 175 -18.04 -40.29 -30.87
N GLY A 176 -18.08 -41.61 -30.93
CA GLY A 176 -19.23 -42.35 -31.50
C GLY A 176 -20.44 -42.44 -30.57
N ASP A 177 -20.30 -42.07 -29.30
CA ASP A 177 -21.25 -42.27 -28.22
C ASP A 177 -21.90 -40.96 -27.70
N LEU A 178 -21.81 -39.88 -28.47
CA LEU A 178 -22.40 -38.60 -28.13
C LEU A 178 -23.93 -38.62 -28.26
N THR A 179 -24.62 -38.00 -27.30
CA THR A 179 -26.01 -37.58 -27.45
C THR A 179 -26.05 -36.11 -27.81
N ILE A 180 -26.27 -35.80 -29.09
CA ILE A 180 -26.34 -34.42 -29.58
C ILE A 180 -27.66 -33.78 -29.15
N LEU A 181 -27.57 -32.64 -28.46
CA LEU A 181 -28.71 -31.91 -27.93
C LEU A 181 -29.08 -30.71 -28.81
N MET A 182 -28.07 -30.01 -29.33
CA MET A 182 -28.22 -28.84 -30.18
C MET A 182 -27.24 -28.89 -31.35
N GLU A 183 -27.68 -28.42 -32.51
CA GLU A 183 -26.86 -28.32 -33.73
C GLU A 183 -26.86 -26.90 -34.27
N ARG A 184 -25.73 -26.47 -34.81
CA ARG A 184 -25.62 -25.25 -35.61
C ARG A 184 -25.77 -25.63 -37.09
N VAL A 185 -26.75 -25.03 -37.77
CA VAL A 185 -27.10 -25.38 -39.15
C VAL A 185 -26.60 -24.32 -40.13
N GLU A 186 -25.74 -24.71 -41.07
CA GLU A 186 -25.19 -23.85 -42.13
C GLU A 186 -25.40 -24.51 -43.51
N GLY A 187 -26.49 -24.14 -44.19
CA GLY A 187 -26.88 -24.82 -45.43
C GLY A 187 -27.18 -26.30 -45.16
N ASP A 188 -26.43 -27.20 -45.81
CA ASP A 188 -26.55 -28.66 -45.60
C ASP A 188 -25.66 -29.18 -44.45
N HIS A 189 -24.77 -28.35 -43.89
CA HIS A 189 -23.92 -28.75 -42.77
C HIS A 189 -24.64 -28.61 -41.44
N ARG A 190 -24.61 -29.68 -40.62
CA ARG A 190 -25.13 -29.72 -39.26
C ARG A 190 -23.99 -29.99 -38.30
N GLU A 191 -23.53 -28.94 -37.62
CA GLU A 191 -22.43 -29.01 -36.67
C GLU A 191 -22.97 -29.32 -35.26
N PRO A 192 -22.53 -30.41 -34.60
CA PRO A 192 -22.82 -30.63 -33.19
C PRO A 192 -22.35 -29.45 -32.33
N TRP A 193 -23.26 -28.88 -31.55
CA TRP A 193 -22.98 -27.66 -30.77
C TRP A 193 -23.03 -27.87 -29.27
N THR A 194 -23.95 -28.70 -28.81
CA THR A 194 -24.10 -29.06 -27.40
C THR A 194 -24.45 -30.53 -27.32
N TRP A 195 -23.75 -31.27 -26.47
CA TRP A 195 -23.93 -32.71 -26.35
C TRP A 195 -23.65 -33.20 -24.93
N THR A 196 -24.08 -34.43 -24.71
CA THR A 196 -23.76 -35.17 -23.49
C THR A 196 -23.13 -36.52 -23.80
N LYS A 197 -22.33 -37.01 -22.87
CA LYS A 197 -21.73 -38.35 -22.89
C LYS A 197 -21.71 -38.92 -21.47
N GLU A 198 -21.80 -40.24 -21.35
CA GLU A 198 -21.52 -40.94 -20.09
C GLU A 198 -20.08 -41.45 -20.09
N TYR A 199 -19.38 -41.32 -18.96
CA TYR A 199 -17.99 -41.77 -18.83
C TYR A 199 -17.79 -42.48 -17.49
N GLY A 200 -17.67 -43.81 -17.50
CA GLY A 200 -17.73 -44.63 -16.29
C GLY A 200 -19.10 -44.47 -15.61
N LYS A 201 -19.12 -43.96 -14.38
CA LYS A 201 -20.37 -43.59 -13.66
C LYS A 201 -20.70 -42.10 -13.80
N GLY A 202 -19.80 -41.30 -14.36
CA GLY A 202 -19.91 -39.86 -14.49
C GLY A 202 -20.64 -39.43 -15.76
N ARG A 203 -20.88 -38.12 -15.83
CA ARG A 203 -21.63 -37.49 -16.89
C ARG A 203 -20.88 -36.26 -17.39
N VAL A 204 -20.76 -36.17 -18.71
CA VAL A 204 -20.11 -35.08 -19.41
C VAL A 204 -21.15 -34.25 -20.13
N PHE A 205 -21.15 -32.93 -19.88
CA PHE A 205 -21.95 -31.95 -20.60
C PHE A 205 -21.02 -30.96 -21.28
N TYR A 206 -21.04 -30.91 -22.61
CA TYR A 206 -20.26 -29.95 -23.39
C TYR A 206 -21.18 -28.99 -24.14
N THR A 207 -20.78 -27.72 -24.19
CA THR A 207 -21.33 -26.74 -25.13
C THR A 207 -20.22 -25.93 -25.78
N ALA A 208 -20.33 -25.69 -27.08
CA ALA A 208 -19.42 -24.84 -27.83
C ALA A 208 -19.74 -23.33 -27.67
N TYR A 209 -20.81 -22.96 -26.97
CA TYR A 209 -21.10 -21.58 -26.60
C TYR A 209 -20.09 -21.05 -25.57
N GLY A 210 -19.67 -19.79 -25.69
CA GLY A 210 -18.99 -19.07 -24.60
C GLY A 210 -17.76 -18.26 -24.99
N HIS A 211 -17.66 -17.73 -26.22
CA HIS A 211 -16.48 -16.96 -26.60
C HIS A 211 -16.27 -15.67 -25.76
N ASP A 212 -17.32 -14.87 -25.57
CA ASP A 212 -17.21 -13.58 -24.87
C ASP A 212 -18.46 -13.19 -24.04
N GLU A 213 -18.43 -11.98 -23.47
CA GLU A 213 -19.46 -11.47 -22.55
C GLU A 213 -20.88 -11.52 -23.14
N ARG A 214 -21.07 -11.46 -24.46
CA ARG A 214 -22.40 -11.48 -25.08
C ARG A 214 -23.09 -12.83 -24.90
N THR A 215 -22.31 -13.91 -24.90
CA THR A 215 -22.82 -15.25 -24.56
C THR A 215 -22.89 -15.45 -23.06
N TRP A 216 -21.86 -15.03 -22.31
CA TRP A 216 -21.80 -15.21 -20.86
C TRP A 216 -22.82 -14.39 -20.07
N ASP A 217 -23.39 -13.32 -20.66
CA ASP A 217 -24.48 -12.51 -20.10
C ASP A 217 -25.86 -12.92 -20.65
N ASN A 218 -25.94 -13.94 -21.52
CA ASN A 218 -27.19 -14.34 -22.14
C ASN A 218 -28.05 -15.22 -21.19
N PRO A 219 -29.31 -14.85 -20.89
CA PRO A 219 -30.17 -15.65 -20.02
C PRO A 219 -30.42 -17.07 -20.51
N GLY A 220 -30.47 -17.28 -21.84
CA GLY A 220 -30.59 -18.61 -22.43
C GLY A 220 -29.34 -19.46 -22.21
N PHE A 221 -28.16 -18.84 -22.20
CA PHE A 221 -26.91 -19.52 -21.86
C PHE A 221 -26.86 -19.85 -20.36
N HIS A 222 -27.29 -18.95 -19.47
CA HIS A 222 -27.39 -19.23 -18.04
C HIS A 222 -28.29 -20.43 -17.74
N GLU A 223 -29.47 -20.49 -18.37
CA GLU A 223 -30.40 -21.61 -18.20
C GLU A 223 -29.80 -22.92 -18.75
N LEU A 224 -29.18 -22.88 -19.93
CA LEU A 224 -28.48 -24.03 -20.50
C LEU A 224 -27.38 -24.54 -19.56
N MET A 225 -26.55 -23.65 -19.02
CA MET A 225 -25.48 -24.00 -18.08
C MET A 225 -26.04 -24.57 -16.78
N LYS A 226 -27.08 -23.97 -16.20
CA LYS A 226 -27.76 -24.49 -15.01
C LYS A 226 -28.27 -25.90 -15.22
N GLN A 227 -29.05 -26.14 -16.27
CA GLN A 227 -29.61 -27.46 -16.54
C GLN A 227 -28.51 -28.49 -16.87
N GLY A 228 -27.47 -28.06 -17.60
CA GLY A 228 -26.28 -28.86 -17.89
C GLY A 228 -25.53 -29.30 -16.64
N ILE A 229 -25.26 -28.37 -15.71
CA ILE A 229 -24.64 -28.64 -14.40
C ILE A 229 -25.49 -29.64 -13.62
N LEU A 230 -26.79 -29.38 -13.46
CA LEU A 230 -27.70 -30.23 -12.68
C LEU A 230 -27.82 -31.66 -13.25
N TRP A 231 -27.68 -31.81 -14.56
CA TRP A 231 -27.63 -33.12 -15.19
C TRP A 231 -26.28 -33.82 -14.96
N ALA A 232 -25.17 -33.09 -15.12
CA ALA A 232 -23.80 -33.60 -15.04
C ALA A 232 -23.39 -34.05 -13.63
N VAL A 233 -23.81 -33.35 -12.57
CA VAL A 233 -23.48 -33.73 -11.17
C VAL A 233 -24.12 -35.05 -10.72
N GLY A 234 -25.05 -35.60 -11.51
CA GLY A 234 -25.70 -36.87 -11.23
C GLY A 234 -26.81 -36.79 -10.17
N ALA A 235 -27.56 -37.89 -10.03
CA ALA A 235 -28.80 -37.90 -9.26
C ALA A 235 -28.60 -37.61 -7.75
N VAL A 236 -27.51 -38.09 -7.15
CA VAL A 236 -27.26 -37.94 -5.70
C VAL A 236 -26.98 -36.49 -5.32
N ALA A 237 -26.06 -35.82 -6.02
CA ALA A 237 -25.73 -34.42 -5.78
C ALA A 237 -26.94 -33.52 -6.11
N LYS A 238 -27.62 -33.79 -7.23
CA LYS A 238 -28.85 -33.08 -7.61
C LYS A 238 -29.94 -33.19 -6.53
N GLN A 239 -30.17 -34.37 -5.94
CA GLN A 239 -31.18 -34.54 -4.90
C GLN A 239 -30.86 -33.76 -3.62
N LYS A 240 -29.58 -33.69 -3.23
CA LYS A 240 -29.11 -32.86 -2.11
C LYS A 240 -29.37 -31.38 -2.40
N TRP A 241 -29.00 -30.94 -3.60
CA TRP A 241 -29.27 -29.59 -4.08
C TRP A 241 -30.77 -29.26 -4.12
N GLU A 242 -31.64 -30.14 -4.64
CA GLU A 242 -33.09 -29.96 -4.65
C GLU A 242 -33.69 -29.86 -3.23
N THR A 243 -33.05 -30.47 -2.24
CA THR A 243 -33.47 -30.38 -0.83
C THR A 243 -33.04 -29.05 -0.22
N PHE A 244 -31.84 -28.58 -0.56
CA PHE A 244 -31.31 -27.29 -0.13
C PHE A 244 -32.03 -26.12 -0.80
N SER A 245 -32.25 -26.17 -2.11
CA SER A 245 -32.84 -25.08 -2.88
C SER A 245 -34.27 -24.75 -2.45
N LYS A 246 -35.02 -25.72 -1.94
CA LYS A 246 -36.34 -25.51 -1.31
C LYS A 246 -36.30 -24.73 0.01
N GLN A 247 -35.12 -24.59 0.61
CA GLN A 247 -34.89 -23.86 1.86
C GLN A 247 -34.30 -22.46 1.63
N LEU A 248 -34.00 -22.09 0.37
CA LEU A 248 -33.53 -20.77 0.02
C LEU A 248 -34.63 -19.72 0.30
N PRO A 249 -34.25 -18.52 0.79
CA PRO A 249 -35.22 -17.46 1.01
C PRO A 249 -35.80 -16.97 -0.32
N THR A 250 -37.06 -16.53 -0.29
CA THR A 250 -37.65 -15.81 -1.42
C THR A 250 -37.30 -14.33 -1.27
N LEU A 251 -36.49 -13.80 -2.19
CA LEU A 251 -36.12 -12.39 -2.19
C LEU A 251 -37.33 -11.52 -2.57
N VAL A 252 -37.70 -10.58 -1.69
CA VAL A 252 -38.82 -9.66 -1.88
C VAL A 252 -38.27 -8.29 -2.27
N TYR A 253 -38.77 -7.77 -3.40
CA TYR A 253 -38.36 -6.48 -3.96
C TYR A 253 -39.53 -5.50 -4.05
N ARG A 254 -39.31 -4.29 -3.55
CA ARG A 254 -40.26 -3.17 -3.62
C ARG A 254 -39.62 -1.90 -4.16
N ASP A 255 -40.46 -1.02 -4.69
CA ASP A 255 -39.99 0.30 -5.10
C ASP A 255 -39.75 1.16 -3.86
N ALA A 256 -38.66 1.93 -3.86
CA ALA A 256 -38.36 2.90 -2.83
C ALA A 256 -37.63 4.10 -3.44
N GLU A 257 -37.86 5.29 -2.88
CA GLU A 257 -37.16 6.50 -3.28
C GLU A 257 -35.74 6.54 -2.69
N GLY A 258 -34.85 7.26 -3.34
CA GLY A 258 -33.48 7.49 -2.85
C GLY A 258 -32.52 6.32 -3.05
N ILE A 259 -32.85 5.29 -3.85
CA ILE A 259 -31.89 4.25 -4.21
C ILE A 259 -30.95 4.81 -5.30
N PRO A 260 -29.62 4.92 -5.06
CA PRO A 260 -28.70 5.42 -6.07
C PRO A 260 -28.56 4.45 -7.24
N ASN A 261 -28.54 4.97 -8.47
CA ASN A 261 -28.34 4.21 -9.70
C ASN A 261 -27.10 4.70 -10.48
N TYR A 262 -25.94 4.65 -9.82
CA TYR A 262 -24.66 5.11 -10.38
C TYR A 262 -24.25 4.39 -11.68
N GLU A 263 -24.59 3.11 -11.78
CA GLU A 263 -24.31 2.27 -12.95
C GLU A 263 -25.33 2.44 -14.08
N LYS A 264 -26.39 3.26 -13.88
CA LYS A 264 -27.47 3.47 -14.85
C LYS A 264 -28.15 2.17 -15.29
N ARG A 265 -28.35 1.25 -14.34
CA ARG A 265 -29.03 -0.03 -14.57
C ARG A 265 -30.45 0.19 -15.08
N SER A 266 -30.88 -0.66 -16.01
CA SER A 266 -32.22 -0.69 -16.60
C SER A 266 -32.78 -2.12 -16.52
N PRO A 267 -33.86 -2.37 -15.75
CA PRO A 267 -34.60 -1.41 -14.92
C PRO A 267 -33.75 -0.87 -13.75
N SER A 268 -34.15 0.27 -13.19
CA SER A 268 -33.46 0.85 -12.03
C SER A 268 -33.52 -0.08 -10.81
N PRO A 269 -32.52 -0.03 -9.91
CA PRO A 269 -32.48 -0.87 -8.73
C PRO A 269 -33.73 -0.71 -7.86
N ARG A 270 -34.17 -1.82 -7.25
CA ARG A 270 -35.30 -1.88 -6.32
C ARG A 270 -34.79 -2.21 -4.91
N TYR A 271 -35.57 -1.93 -3.90
CA TYR A 271 -35.22 -2.23 -2.51
C TYR A 271 -35.51 -3.70 -2.20
N GLN A 272 -34.48 -4.45 -1.84
CA GLN A 272 -34.62 -5.80 -1.28
C GLN A 272 -34.97 -5.67 0.20
N ASP A 273 -36.01 -6.35 0.67
CA ASP A 273 -36.28 -6.43 2.11
C ASP A 273 -35.15 -7.22 2.82
N PRO A 274 -34.77 -6.86 4.06
CA PRO A 274 -33.69 -7.53 4.78
C PRO A 274 -34.05 -8.99 5.08
N LEU A 275 -33.03 -9.86 5.11
CA LEU A 275 -33.17 -11.27 5.44
C LEU A 275 -32.82 -11.52 6.90
N THR A 276 -33.34 -12.61 7.48
CA THR A 276 -32.82 -13.11 8.76
C THR A 276 -31.36 -13.60 8.61
N PRO A 277 -30.57 -13.67 9.72
CA PRO A 277 -29.22 -14.23 9.67
C PRO A 277 -29.17 -15.63 9.03
N GLU A 278 -30.10 -16.52 9.36
CA GLU A 278 -30.17 -17.88 8.82
C GLU A 278 -30.49 -17.93 7.32
N GLU A 279 -31.29 -16.99 6.82
CA GLU A 279 -31.60 -16.87 5.40
C GLU A 279 -30.41 -16.30 4.62
N SER A 280 -29.79 -15.24 5.13
CA SER A 280 -28.63 -14.61 4.51
C SER A 280 -27.42 -15.56 4.44
N ALA A 281 -27.17 -16.35 5.50
CA ALA A 281 -26.11 -17.37 5.52
C ALA A 281 -26.22 -18.39 4.36
N LYS A 282 -27.45 -18.68 3.89
CA LYS A 282 -27.66 -19.58 2.75
C LYS A 282 -27.23 -18.96 1.43
N LEU A 283 -27.20 -17.63 1.33
CA LEU A 283 -26.77 -16.86 0.17
C LEU A 283 -25.29 -16.41 0.24
N ILE A 284 -24.60 -16.72 1.34
CA ILE A 284 -23.17 -16.47 1.48
C ILE A 284 -22.36 -17.70 1.05
N GLN A 285 -21.33 -17.48 0.26
CA GLN A 285 -20.32 -18.46 -0.12
C GLN A 285 -19.03 -18.23 0.67
N VAL A 286 -18.45 -19.32 1.18
CA VAL A 286 -17.08 -19.40 1.72
C VAL A 286 -16.32 -20.50 0.97
N PRO A 287 -14.98 -20.51 0.93
CA PRO A 287 -14.21 -21.52 0.23
C PRO A 287 -14.55 -22.95 0.68
N VAL A 288 -14.48 -23.91 -0.25
CA VAL A 288 -14.67 -25.33 0.10
C VAL A 288 -13.59 -25.76 1.10
N GLY A 289 -13.98 -26.47 2.15
CA GLY A 289 -13.10 -26.75 3.30
C GLY A 289 -13.33 -25.83 4.49
N PHE A 290 -14.26 -24.88 4.38
CA PHE A 290 -14.64 -23.96 5.45
C PHE A 290 -16.15 -24.04 5.75
N ASP A 291 -16.49 -23.72 6.99
CA ASP A 291 -17.85 -23.54 7.49
C ASP A 291 -18.05 -22.06 7.84
N LEU A 292 -19.28 -21.56 7.66
CA LEU A 292 -19.71 -20.24 8.14
C LEU A 292 -20.55 -20.43 9.41
N GLU A 293 -20.14 -19.80 10.50
CA GLU A 293 -20.82 -19.87 11.80
C GLU A 293 -21.23 -18.46 12.24
N LEU A 294 -22.49 -18.28 12.67
CA LEU A 294 -22.95 -17.02 13.25
C LEU A 294 -22.53 -16.97 14.72
N PHE A 295 -21.84 -15.90 15.14
CA PHE A 295 -21.48 -15.68 16.54
C PHE A 295 -22.46 -14.73 17.25
N ALA A 296 -22.77 -13.59 16.64
CA ALA A 296 -23.71 -12.60 17.17
C ALA A 296 -24.45 -11.89 16.03
N SER A 297 -25.65 -11.39 16.28
CA SER A 297 -26.47 -10.65 15.31
C SER A 297 -27.37 -9.64 15.99
N GLU A 298 -28.14 -8.91 15.20
CA GLU A 298 -29.29 -8.17 15.67
C GLU A 298 -30.28 -9.03 16.49
N PRO A 299 -30.96 -8.47 17.51
CA PRO A 299 -30.90 -7.08 17.97
C PRO A 299 -29.72 -6.79 18.93
N ASP A 300 -28.92 -7.80 19.30
CA ASP A 300 -27.88 -7.66 20.32
C ASP A 300 -26.65 -6.89 19.82
N ILE A 301 -26.37 -6.98 18.51
CA ILE A 301 -25.36 -6.20 17.80
C ILE A 301 -26.01 -5.53 16.59
N ILE A 302 -25.77 -4.23 16.43
CA ILE A 302 -26.20 -3.45 15.25
C ILE A 302 -25.03 -2.62 14.72
N ASN A 303 -24.96 -2.42 13.40
CA ASN A 303 -23.94 -1.61 12.73
C ASN A 303 -22.50 -1.73 13.31
N PRO A 304 -21.93 -2.95 13.40
CA PRO A 304 -20.60 -3.13 13.96
C PRO A 304 -19.52 -2.53 13.03
N ILE A 305 -18.64 -1.68 13.57
CA ILE A 305 -17.60 -0.98 12.77
C ILE A 305 -16.18 -1.52 13.01
N ALA A 306 -15.88 -2.00 14.22
CA ALA A 306 -14.58 -2.53 14.59
C ALA A 306 -14.70 -3.53 15.74
N MET A 307 -13.85 -4.56 15.75
CA MET A 307 -13.79 -5.56 16.81
C MET A 307 -12.39 -5.74 17.37
N GLU A 308 -12.23 -6.19 18.61
CA GLU A 308 -10.96 -6.60 19.21
C GLU A 308 -11.18 -7.71 20.24
N TRP A 309 -10.13 -8.36 20.74
CA TRP A 309 -10.23 -9.36 21.82
C TRP A 309 -9.38 -8.98 23.03
N ASP A 310 -9.94 -9.13 24.22
CA ASP A 310 -9.22 -8.90 25.46
C ASP A 310 -8.31 -10.09 25.84
N GLU A 311 -7.54 -9.96 26.92
CA GLU A 311 -6.65 -11.02 27.39
C GLU A 311 -7.37 -12.29 27.89
N LYS A 312 -8.71 -12.28 27.97
CA LYS A 312 -9.55 -13.46 28.27
C LYS A 312 -10.12 -14.11 27.00
N GLY A 313 -9.88 -13.51 25.83
CA GLY A 313 -10.41 -13.97 24.55
C GLY A 313 -11.86 -13.58 24.29
N ARG A 314 -12.43 -12.63 25.05
CA ARG A 314 -13.80 -12.14 24.82
C ARG A 314 -13.82 -11.17 23.64
N LEU A 315 -14.86 -11.20 22.83
CA LEU A 315 -15.01 -10.28 21.71
C LEU A 315 -15.49 -8.92 22.22
N TRP A 316 -14.82 -7.84 21.81
CA TRP A 316 -15.26 -6.47 22.01
C TRP A 316 -15.65 -5.89 20.66
N VAL A 317 -16.79 -5.22 20.57
CA VAL A 317 -17.33 -4.64 19.33
C VAL A 317 -17.68 -3.18 19.56
N ILE A 318 -17.24 -2.31 18.65
CA ILE A 318 -17.78 -0.96 18.51
C ILE A 318 -19.06 -1.04 17.68
N GLU A 319 -20.17 -0.58 18.26
CA GLU A 319 -21.48 -0.43 17.64
C GLU A 319 -21.76 1.05 17.38
N THR A 320 -22.18 1.39 16.16
CA THR A 320 -22.48 2.78 15.80
C THR A 320 -23.89 2.99 15.23
N VAL A 321 -24.63 3.87 15.87
CA VAL A 321 -25.95 4.36 15.46
C VAL A 321 -25.90 5.82 15.00
N ASP A 322 -24.83 6.53 15.36
CA ASP A 322 -24.61 7.94 14.99
C ASP A 322 -24.03 8.10 13.58
N TYR A 323 -23.22 7.14 13.13
CA TYR A 323 -22.63 7.15 11.79
C TYR A 323 -23.69 7.18 10.67
N PRO A 324 -23.47 7.90 9.56
CA PRO A 324 -22.33 8.79 9.28
C PRO A 324 -22.57 10.25 9.65
N ASN A 325 -23.83 10.69 9.80
CA ASN A 325 -24.18 12.12 9.77
C ASN A 325 -24.47 12.76 11.13
N THR A 326 -24.50 12.00 12.22
CA THR A 326 -24.77 12.52 13.57
C THR A 326 -23.46 13.04 14.21
N VAL A 327 -22.79 13.97 13.51
CA VAL A 327 -21.55 14.59 14.02
C VAL A 327 -21.91 15.62 15.09
N LEU A 328 -21.55 15.30 16.33
CA LEU A 328 -21.76 16.15 17.50
C LEU A 328 -20.53 17.03 17.78
N ASP A 329 -20.76 18.18 18.42
CA ASP A 329 -19.70 19.07 18.90
C ASP A 329 -19.11 18.58 20.24
N ASP A 330 -18.06 19.24 20.74
CA ASP A 330 -17.34 18.88 21.98
C ASP A 330 -18.23 18.81 23.25
N LYS A 331 -19.49 19.27 23.18
CA LYS A 331 -20.45 19.27 24.28
C LYS A 331 -21.57 18.24 24.10
N GLY A 332 -21.70 17.62 22.92
CA GLY A 332 -22.67 16.57 22.65
C GLY A 332 -22.19 15.19 23.12
N GLU A 333 -23.08 14.41 23.72
CA GLU A 333 -22.88 12.98 23.96
C GLU A 333 -23.53 12.22 22.79
N GLY A 334 -22.78 11.32 22.14
CA GLY A 334 -23.35 10.43 21.13
C GLY A 334 -24.06 9.22 21.75
N ASP A 335 -24.56 8.32 20.92
CA ASP A 335 -25.31 7.13 21.32
C ASP A 335 -24.53 5.83 21.06
N ASP A 336 -23.32 5.94 20.49
CA ASP A 336 -22.44 4.82 20.13
C ASP A 336 -21.78 4.17 21.35
N ARG A 337 -21.42 2.89 21.20
CA ARG A 337 -21.10 2.00 22.33
C ARG A 337 -19.97 1.03 22.01
N ILE A 338 -19.31 0.57 23.07
CA ILE A 338 -18.44 -0.61 23.05
C ILE A 338 -19.13 -1.71 23.86
N LYS A 339 -19.36 -2.86 23.23
CA LYS A 339 -19.95 -4.05 23.86
C LYS A 339 -18.95 -5.20 23.94
N ILE A 340 -18.95 -5.90 25.06
CA ILE A 340 -18.28 -7.19 25.25
C ILE A 340 -19.30 -8.28 24.98
N CYS A 341 -18.97 -9.20 24.07
CA CYS A 341 -19.79 -10.33 23.65
C CYS A 341 -19.12 -11.63 24.13
N GLU A 342 -19.86 -12.42 24.88
CA GLU A 342 -19.36 -13.65 25.51
C GLU A 342 -20.23 -14.85 25.15
N ASP A 343 -19.57 -15.96 24.82
CA ASP A 343 -20.14 -17.31 24.77
C ASP A 343 -19.89 -17.95 26.14
N THR A 344 -20.91 -18.02 26.99
CA THR A 344 -20.80 -18.50 28.37
C THR A 344 -21.13 -19.98 28.53
N ASP A 345 -21.79 -20.59 27.53
CA ASP A 345 -22.12 -22.02 27.53
C ASP A 345 -21.25 -22.88 26.59
N GLY A 346 -20.45 -22.26 25.72
CA GLY A 346 -19.48 -22.87 24.82
C GLY A 346 -20.08 -23.42 23.53
N ASP A 347 -21.27 -22.98 23.12
CA ASP A 347 -21.94 -23.45 21.90
C ASP A 347 -21.43 -22.76 20.61
N GLY A 348 -20.53 -21.78 20.75
CA GLY A 348 -19.95 -21.02 19.65
C GLY A 348 -20.73 -19.73 19.29
N LYS A 349 -21.71 -19.33 20.11
CA LYS A 349 -22.51 -18.10 19.95
C LYS A 349 -22.43 -17.23 21.20
N ALA A 350 -22.54 -15.92 21.02
CA ALA A 350 -22.65 -15.02 22.15
C ALA A 350 -24.04 -15.13 22.80
N ASP A 351 -24.06 -15.31 24.11
CA ASP A 351 -25.28 -15.34 24.94
C ASP A 351 -25.32 -14.22 26.00
N LYS A 352 -24.20 -13.51 26.18
CA LYS A 352 -24.08 -12.41 27.13
C LYS A 352 -23.43 -11.19 26.47
N PHE A 353 -24.08 -10.04 26.64
CA PHE A 353 -23.65 -8.75 26.11
C PHE A 353 -23.52 -7.72 27.24
N THR A 354 -22.33 -7.15 27.40
CA THR A 354 -22.04 -6.15 28.44
C THR A 354 -21.62 -4.84 27.78
N VAL A 355 -22.29 -3.72 28.08
CA VAL A 355 -21.85 -2.39 27.62
C VAL A 355 -20.67 -1.94 28.49
N PHE A 356 -19.48 -1.92 27.89
CA PHE A 356 -18.26 -1.45 28.55
C PHE A 356 -18.20 0.08 28.59
N ALA A 357 -18.53 0.73 27.47
CA ALA A 357 -18.59 2.17 27.36
C ALA A 357 -19.74 2.60 26.46
N ASP A 358 -20.40 3.68 26.84
CA ASP A 358 -21.43 4.37 26.07
C ASP A 358 -21.04 5.83 25.83
N LYS A 359 -21.96 6.61 25.22
CA LYS A 359 -21.79 8.04 24.99
C LYS A 359 -20.59 8.38 24.09
N LEU A 360 -20.28 7.48 23.17
CA LEU A 360 -19.27 7.68 22.15
C LEU A 360 -19.92 8.36 20.94
N ASN A 361 -19.13 9.11 20.17
CA ASN A 361 -19.58 9.88 19.00
C ASN A 361 -18.79 9.43 17.76
N ILE A 362 -19.32 8.45 17.03
CA ILE A 362 -18.68 7.87 15.83
C ILE A 362 -17.24 7.36 16.10
N PRO A 363 -17.06 6.44 17.08
CA PRO A 363 -15.80 5.72 17.22
C PRO A 363 -15.58 4.79 16.02
N THR A 364 -14.34 4.72 15.52
CA THR A 364 -13.99 4.00 14.28
C THR A 364 -13.03 2.83 14.49
N SER A 365 -12.33 2.78 15.63
CA SER A 365 -11.46 1.65 16.00
C SER A 365 -11.05 1.71 17.47
N MET A 366 -10.52 0.61 17.99
CA MET A 366 -10.02 0.53 19.36
C MET A 366 -8.80 -0.39 19.46
N VAL A 367 -7.98 -0.21 20.50
CA VAL A 367 -6.82 -1.06 20.78
C VAL A 367 -6.56 -1.13 22.28
N PHE A 368 -6.34 -2.33 22.82
CA PHE A 368 -6.03 -2.53 24.23
C PHE A 368 -4.62 -2.07 24.60
N SER A 369 -4.50 -1.33 25.70
CA SER A 369 -3.24 -0.78 26.18
C SER A 369 -3.34 -0.30 27.63
N ASN A 370 -2.28 -0.42 28.42
CA ASN A 370 -2.14 0.08 29.80
C ASN A 370 -3.29 -0.34 30.74
N GLY A 371 -3.78 -1.57 30.58
CA GLY A 371 -4.94 -2.11 31.29
C GLY A 371 -6.27 -1.41 30.99
N GLY A 372 -6.39 -0.75 29.84
CA GLY A 372 -7.61 -0.15 29.30
C GLY A 372 -7.64 -0.29 27.78
N VAL A 373 -8.36 0.63 27.12
CA VAL A 373 -8.52 0.66 25.67
C VAL A 373 -8.37 2.09 25.15
N ILE A 374 -7.61 2.27 24.08
CA ILE A 374 -7.54 3.51 23.31
C ILE A 374 -8.60 3.42 22.21
N VAL A 375 -9.45 4.43 22.09
CA VAL A 375 -10.55 4.49 21.12
C VAL A 375 -10.30 5.66 20.17
N SER A 376 -10.34 5.38 18.87
CA SER A 376 -10.30 6.38 17.81
C SER A 376 -11.69 6.95 17.61
N GLN A 377 -11.87 8.26 17.85
CA GLN A 377 -13.17 8.94 17.75
C GLN A 377 -13.01 10.44 17.44
N ALA A 378 -12.89 10.83 16.16
CA ALA A 378 -12.63 12.22 15.80
C ALA A 378 -13.62 13.23 16.45
N PRO A 379 -13.15 14.36 16.99
CA PRO A 379 -11.78 14.91 16.88
C PRO A 379 -10.77 14.35 17.90
N HIS A 380 -11.17 13.42 18.75
CA HIS A 380 -10.39 12.97 19.91
C HIS A 380 -10.00 11.49 19.85
N PHE A 381 -8.84 11.15 20.40
CA PHE A 381 -8.63 9.79 20.89
C PHE A 381 -8.93 9.76 22.38
N LEU A 382 -9.66 8.72 22.79
CA LEU A 382 -10.03 8.51 24.18
C LEU A 382 -9.24 7.33 24.75
N PHE A 383 -8.81 7.43 26.01
CA PHE A 383 -8.39 6.30 26.83
C PHE A 383 -9.51 5.98 27.80
N LEU A 384 -10.04 4.76 27.71
CA LEU A 384 -11.09 4.21 28.55
C LEU A 384 -10.54 3.07 29.39
N LYS A 385 -10.94 2.97 30.66
CA LYS A 385 -10.48 1.90 31.54
C LYS A 385 -11.50 1.61 32.64
N ASP A 386 -11.59 0.33 33.00
CA ASP A 386 -12.25 -0.18 34.20
C ASP A 386 -11.21 -0.31 35.32
N THR A 387 -11.49 0.22 36.51
CA THR A 387 -10.61 0.12 37.67
C THR A 387 -11.13 -0.73 38.83
N ASP A 388 -12.38 -1.22 38.77
CA ASP A 388 -13.00 -2.02 39.84
C ASP A 388 -13.40 -3.45 39.41
N GLY A 389 -13.32 -3.76 38.11
CA GLY A 389 -13.51 -5.09 37.55
C GLY A 389 -14.97 -5.43 37.23
N ASP A 390 -15.86 -4.44 37.15
CA ASP A 390 -17.26 -4.63 36.77
C ASP A 390 -17.51 -4.67 35.24
N ASP A 391 -16.42 -4.65 34.44
CA ASP A 391 -16.42 -4.59 32.99
C ASP A 391 -17.07 -3.30 32.44
N LYS A 392 -16.96 -2.17 33.16
CA LYS A 392 -17.35 -0.83 32.69
C LYS A 392 -16.26 0.22 32.85
N ALA A 393 -16.18 1.13 31.89
CA ALA A 393 -15.21 2.21 31.93
C ALA A 393 -15.60 3.27 32.98
N ASP A 394 -14.79 3.41 34.03
CA ASP A 394 -14.90 4.47 35.04
C ASP A 394 -13.85 5.60 34.81
N VAL A 395 -12.85 5.34 33.99
CA VAL A 395 -11.88 6.31 33.51
C VAL A 395 -12.15 6.65 32.05
N ARG A 396 -12.30 7.94 31.74
CA ARG A 396 -12.39 8.49 30.38
C ARG A 396 -11.46 9.70 30.24
N LYS A 397 -10.48 9.63 29.34
CA LYS A 397 -9.49 10.70 29.13
C LYS A 397 -9.26 10.97 27.65
N ILE A 398 -9.26 12.23 27.23
CA ILE A 398 -8.75 12.61 25.91
C ILE A 398 -7.22 12.51 25.94
N ILE A 399 -6.64 11.78 24.98
CA ILE A 399 -5.18 11.58 24.89
C ILE A 399 -4.57 12.17 23.61
N ILE A 400 -5.35 12.36 22.56
CA ILE A 400 -4.97 13.08 21.34
C ILE A 400 -6.16 13.92 20.90
N ASP A 401 -5.90 15.14 20.47
CA ASP A 401 -6.89 16.08 19.95
C ASP A 401 -6.39 16.68 18.62
N GLY A 402 -7.30 17.01 17.70
CA GLY A 402 -6.99 17.59 16.38
C GLY A 402 -7.29 16.70 15.18
N TRP A 403 -8.01 15.58 15.36
CA TRP A 403 -8.43 14.75 14.22
C TRP A 403 -9.56 15.43 13.43
N GLY A 404 -9.47 15.40 12.10
CA GLY A 404 -10.48 16.03 11.25
C GLY A 404 -11.84 15.34 11.32
N VAL A 405 -12.90 16.14 11.39
CA VAL A 405 -14.32 15.70 11.41
C VAL A 405 -15.07 16.05 10.13
N PHE A 406 -14.36 16.54 9.11
CA PHE A 406 -14.95 17.01 7.85
C PHE A 406 -15.72 15.90 7.13
N ASP A 407 -15.18 14.68 7.09
CA ASP A 407 -15.79 13.52 6.46
C ASP A 407 -15.58 12.29 7.35
N THR A 408 -16.68 11.66 7.77
CA THR A 408 -16.65 10.59 8.78
C THR A 408 -16.18 9.24 8.25
N HIS A 409 -16.17 8.99 6.93
CA HIS A 409 -15.47 7.79 6.39
C HIS A 409 -13.97 8.01 6.21
N ALA A 410 -13.49 9.25 6.35
CA ALA A 410 -12.11 9.63 6.09
C ALA A 410 -11.32 9.99 7.36
N GLY A 411 -11.87 9.65 8.52
CA GLY A 411 -11.26 9.87 9.82
C GLY A 411 -10.09 8.92 10.13
N PRO A 412 -9.52 9.02 11.34
CA PRO A 412 -8.60 8.01 11.86
C PRO A 412 -9.32 6.66 12.03
N SER A 413 -8.64 5.56 11.81
CA SER A 413 -9.19 4.20 11.93
C SER A 413 -8.10 3.15 12.09
N ASN A 414 -8.52 1.89 12.28
CA ASN A 414 -7.66 0.70 12.26
C ASN A 414 -6.48 0.73 13.26
N LEU A 415 -6.73 1.13 14.51
CA LEU A 415 -5.72 1.07 15.57
C LEU A 415 -5.28 -0.37 15.87
N GLN A 416 -3.97 -0.62 15.93
CA GLN A 416 -3.39 -1.93 16.25
C GLN A 416 -2.15 -1.81 17.14
N TYR A 417 -1.96 -2.75 18.08
CA TYR A 417 -0.75 -2.84 18.88
C TYR A 417 0.34 -3.56 18.08
N GLY A 418 1.41 -2.85 17.74
CA GLY A 418 2.53 -3.37 16.95
C GLY A 418 3.47 -4.25 17.74
N ILE A 419 4.18 -5.15 17.05
CA ILE A 419 5.24 -5.97 17.63
C ILE A 419 6.37 -5.08 18.18
N ASP A 420 6.53 -3.86 17.65
CA ASP A 420 7.51 -2.87 18.10
C ASP A 420 7.10 -2.06 19.35
N ASN A 421 6.05 -2.49 20.06
CA ASN A 421 5.45 -1.84 21.24
C ASN A 421 4.91 -0.42 20.96
N GLN A 422 4.61 -0.10 19.69
CA GLN A 422 3.92 1.11 19.28
C GLN A 422 2.45 0.81 18.99
N ILE A 423 1.60 1.80 19.14
CA ILE A 423 0.26 1.79 18.54
C ILE A 423 0.38 2.32 17.12
N TRP A 424 -0.11 1.54 16.17
CA TRP A 424 -0.21 1.91 14.76
C TRP A 424 -1.65 2.23 14.39
N GLY A 425 -1.83 3.04 13.36
CA GLY A 425 -3.15 3.31 12.79
C GLY A 425 -3.03 4.02 11.44
N VAL A 426 -4.19 4.23 10.83
CA VAL A 426 -4.31 4.97 9.57
C VAL A 426 -5.31 6.10 9.70
N VAL A 427 -5.25 7.04 8.76
CA VAL A 427 -6.20 8.14 8.65
C VAL A 427 -6.52 8.39 7.17
N GLY A 428 -7.77 8.71 6.88
CA GLY A 428 -8.20 9.19 5.58
C GLY A 428 -7.87 10.67 5.36
N TYR A 429 -8.47 11.26 4.34
CA TYR A 429 -8.21 12.64 3.96
C TYR A 429 -8.81 13.70 4.91
N SER A 430 -9.63 13.32 5.90
CA SER A 430 -10.01 14.24 6.99
C SER A 430 -8.78 14.66 7.80
N GLY A 431 -7.75 13.81 7.84
CA GLY A 431 -6.41 14.16 8.30
C GLY A 431 -6.34 14.56 9.76
N PHE A 432 -5.27 15.27 10.09
CA PHE A 432 -4.96 15.75 11.42
C PHE A 432 -4.33 17.15 11.36
N GLU A 433 -4.77 18.03 12.26
CA GLU A 433 -4.13 19.31 12.53
C GLU A 433 -4.22 19.63 14.02
N GLY A 434 -3.07 19.65 14.70
CA GLY A 434 -3.03 19.85 16.14
C GLY A 434 -1.66 19.61 16.75
N THR A 435 -1.62 19.51 18.08
CA THR A 435 -0.38 19.25 18.84
C THR A 435 -0.41 17.83 19.37
N ILE A 436 0.60 17.02 19.04
CA ILE A 436 0.80 15.68 19.61
C ILE A 436 2.23 15.59 20.14
N ALA A 437 2.40 15.01 21.34
CA ALA A 437 3.71 14.83 21.96
C ALA A 437 4.54 16.14 22.06
N GLY A 438 3.87 17.29 22.21
CA GLY A 438 4.51 18.59 22.31
C GLY A 438 4.91 19.25 20.98
N GLU A 439 4.58 18.63 19.84
CA GLU A 439 4.91 19.16 18.52
C GLU A 439 3.64 19.41 17.69
N ASN A 440 3.62 20.53 16.95
CA ASN A 440 2.56 20.81 16.00
C ASN A 440 2.73 19.92 14.77
N ARG A 441 1.65 19.24 14.39
CA ARG A 441 1.62 18.29 13.27
C ARG A 441 0.45 18.63 12.37
N GLN A 442 0.69 18.50 11.07
CA GLN A 442 -0.35 18.57 10.05
C GLN A 442 -0.05 17.51 8.99
N PHE A 443 -1.01 16.62 8.74
CA PHE A 443 -0.92 15.60 7.72
C PHE A 443 -2.32 15.21 7.25
N ARG A 444 -2.41 14.65 6.03
CA ARG A 444 -3.66 14.17 5.44
C ARG A 444 -3.74 12.64 5.59
N GLN A 445 -4.06 11.92 4.51
CA GLN A 445 -4.18 10.48 4.52
C GLN A 445 -2.83 9.77 4.66
N GLY A 446 -2.81 8.66 5.39
CA GLY A 446 -1.63 7.82 5.49
C GLY A 446 -1.55 6.96 6.75
N ILE A 447 -0.35 6.45 6.99
CA ILE A 447 -0.01 5.54 8.10
C ILE A 447 0.73 6.32 9.19
N TYR A 448 0.38 6.11 10.45
CA TYR A 448 1.06 6.69 11.60
C TYR A 448 1.30 5.66 12.71
N ARG A 449 2.20 6.01 13.64
CA ARG A 449 2.39 5.27 14.89
C ARG A 449 2.73 6.19 16.06
N PHE A 450 2.46 5.74 17.28
CA PHE A 450 2.75 6.46 18.50
C PHE A 450 2.93 5.52 19.70
N LYS A 451 3.61 5.98 20.75
CA LYS A 451 3.75 5.17 21.97
C LYS A 451 2.41 5.10 22.72
N PRO A 452 2.12 4.01 23.43
CA PRO A 452 0.93 3.89 24.30
C PRO A 452 0.64 5.07 25.25
N ASP A 453 1.68 5.78 25.69
CA ASP A 453 1.59 6.94 26.58
C ASP A 453 1.57 8.29 25.82
N VAL A 454 1.55 8.24 24.48
CA VAL A 454 1.59 9.40 23.56
C VAL A 454 2.85 10.27 23.73
N SER A 455 3.92 9.72 24.31
CA SER A 455 5.20 10.45 24.46
C SER A 455 5.94 10.66 23.12
N THR A 456 5.57 9.93 22.08
CA THR A 456 6.10 10.08 20.71
C THR A 456 5.02 9.85 19.67
N PHE A 457 5.08 10.57 18.55
CA PHE A 457 4.21 10.38 17.39
C PHE A 457 5.00 10.51 16.09
N GLU A 458 4.78 9.60 15.14
CA GLU A 458 5.41 9.60 13.83
C GLU A 458 4.38 9.35 12.73
N PHE A 459 4.27 10.29 11.79
CA PHE A 459 3.60 10.06 10.52
C PHE A 459 4.58 9.35 9.57
N MET A 460 4.24 8.14 9.18
CA MET A 460 5.15 7.21 8.53
C MET A 460 5.22 7.48 7.03
N THR A 461 4.08 7.51 6.33
CA THR A 461 4.00 7.79 4.89
C THR A 461 2.57 8.14 4.48
N GLY A 462 2.44 8.94 3.43
CA GLY A 462 1.16 9.16 2.75
C GLY A 462 0.78 7.99 1.85
N THR A 463 -0.48 7.95 1.45
CA THR A 463 -1.11 6.94 0.58
C THR A 463 -1.90 7.62 -0.55
N SER A 464 -2.46 6.83 -1.47
CA SER A 464 -3.14 7.32 -2.68
C SER A 464 -4.45 8.09 -2.41
N ASN A 465 -5.22 7.68 -1.40
CA ASN A 465 -6.58 8.17 -1.16
C ASN A 465 -7.05 7.87 0.28
N ASN A 466 -8.36 7.86 0.55
CA ASN A 466 -8.94 7.51 1.85
C ASN A 466 -8.42 6.17 2.36
N THR A 467 -7.53 6.20 3.35
CA THR A 467 -6.90 5.01 3.92
C THR A 467 -7.72 4.55 5.10
N TRP A 468 -8.25 3.33 4.99
CA TRP A 468 -9.07 2.74 6.03
C TRP A 468 -8.49 1.44 6.56
N GLY A 469 -7.81 0.64 5.73
CA GLY A 469 -7.21 -0.62 6.16
C GLY A 469 -5.75 -0.48 6.60
N PHE A 470 -5.36 -1.31 7.59
CA PHE A 470 -4.00 -1.44 8.09
C PHE A 470 -3.66 -2.91 8.34
N GLY A 471 -2.41 -3.30 8.05
CA GLY A 471 -1.94 -4.68 8.16
C GLY A 471 -0.51 -4.78 8.68
N LEU A 472 -0.26 -5.78 9.53
CA LEU A 472 1.07 -6.15 9.99
C LEU A 472 1.31 -7.65 9.79
N THR A 473 2.47 -8.01 9.28
CA THR A 473 2.93 -9.42 9.27
C THR A 473 3.50 -9.81 10.62
N GLU A 474 3.70 -11.11 10.84
CA GLU A 474 4.40 -11.64 12.02
C GLU A 474 5.88 -11.18 12.11
N ASN A 475 6.40 -10.56 11.05
CA ASN A 475 7.77 -10.03 10.93
C ASN A 475 7.84 -8.49 10.87
N ASN A 476 6.76 -7.81 11.28
CA ASN A 476 6.70 -6.36 11.35
C ASN A 476 6.89 -5.66 9.98
N ASP A 477 6.39 -6.27 8.89
CA ASP A 477 6.16 -5.58 7.61
C ASP A 477 4.80 -4.90 7.63
N VAL A 478 4.72 -3.71 7.03
CA VAL A 478 3.59 -2.79 7.17
C VAL A 478 2.83 -2.68 5.85
N PHE A 479 1.51 -2.85 5.93
CA PHE A 479 0.59 -2.79 4.81
C PHE A 479 -0.63 -1.91 5.11
N ALA A 480 -1.33 -1.51 4.05
CA ALA A 480 -2.57 -0.76 4.13
C ALA A 480 -3.47 -1.04 2.93
N SER A 481 -4.70 -0.55 2.98
CA SER A 481 -5.63 -0.49 1.83
C SER A 481 -6.35 0.86 1.82
N THR A 482 -6.77 1.31 0.63
CA THR A 482 -7.45 2.59 0.46
C THR A 482 -8.68 2.45 -0.45
N ALA A 483 -9.64 3.36 -0.27
CA ALA A 483 -10.77 3.48 -1.18
C ALA A 483 -10.31 3.91 -2.59
N ASN A 484 -11.18 3.66 -3.57
CA ASN A 484 -11.01 4.00 -4.99
C ASN A 484 -9.79 3.33 -5.64
N ASN A 485 -9.89 2.02 -5.84
CA ASN A 485 -8.99 1.21 -6.65
C ASN A 485 -7.57 1.05 -6.05
N THR A 486 -7.44 0.74 -4.76
CA THR A 486 -6.15 0.34 -4.15
C THR A 486 -6.40 -0.60 -2.96
N HIS A 487 -6.53 -1.90 -3.21
CA HIS A 487 -6.81 -2.87 -2.14
C HIS A 487 -5.55 -3.33 -1.38
N SER A 488 -4.35 -3.06 -1.88
CA SER A 488 -3.11 -3.45 -1.22
C SER A 488 -1.98 -2.44 -1.42
N VAL A 489 -1.42 -1.97 -0.30
CA VAL A 489 -0.27 -1.05 -0.24
C VAL A 489 0.80 -1.69 0.64
N PHE A 490 2.06 -1.65 0.18
CA PHE A 490 3.22 -1.99 1.01
C PHE A 490 3.99 -0.74 1.38
N MET A 491 4.37 -0.61 2.65
CA MET A 491 5.26 0.43 3.14
C MET A 491 6.68 -0.13 3.31
N GLY A 492 7.60 0.29 2.45
CA GLY A 492 9.00 -0.14 2.54
C GLY A 492 9.78 0.58 3.64
N PHE A 493 9.57 1.88 3.84
CA PHE A 493 10.27 2.67 4.87
C PHE A 493 9.60 4.03 5.14
N PRO A 494 9.86 4.67 6.29
CA PRO A 494 9.28 5.97 6.62
C PRO A 494 9.73 7.09 5.66
N ASN A 495 8.80 8.02 5.38
CA ASN A 495 9.05 9.26 4.66
C ASN A 495 10.18 10.10 5.28
N LYS A 496 10.48 9.94 6.57
CA LYS A 496 11.65 10.57 7.21
C LYS A 496 12.94 10.27 6.45
N ALA A 497 13.11 9.05 5.92
CA ALA A 497 14.28 8.67 5.13
C ALA A 497 14.35 9.37 3.76
N LEU A 498 13.23 9.92 3.29
CA LEU A 498 13.11 10.62 2.01
C LEU A 498 13.09 12.15 2.15
N ARG A 499 13.10 12.68 3.37
CA ARG A 499 13.15 14.13 3.58
C ARG A 499 14.48 14.66 3.08
N ASP A 500 14.42 15.80 2.38
CA ASP A 500 15.60 16.48 1.82
C ASP A 500 16.40 15.66 0.80
N VAL A 501 15.79 14.59 0.26
CA VAL A 501 16.32 13.79 -0.86
C VAL A 501 15.81 14.40 -2.17
N GLU A 502 16.72 14.93 -2.98
CA GLU A 502 16.36 15.55 -4.26
C GLU A 502 15.99 14.49 -5.30
N GLY A 503 15.02 14.78 -6.17
CA GLY A 503 14.64 13.89 -7.28
C GLY A 503 13.81 12.67 -6.88
N VAL A 504 13.43 12.52 -5.61
CA VAL A 504 12.56 11.44 -5.12
C VAL A 504 11.28 12.02 -4.55
N GLN A 505 10.14 11.44 -4.91
CA GLN A 505 8.86 11.78 -4.27
C GLN A 505 8.87 11.33 -2.80
N LEU A 506 8.33 12.16 -1.91
CA LEU A 506 8.17 11.87 -0.48
C LEU A 506 7.04 10.85 -0.24
N ASN A 507 7.25 9.63 -0.72
CA ASN A 507 6.32 8.51 -0.56
C ASN A 507 7.10 7.22 -0.26
N GLY A 508 6.99 6.72 0.96
CA GLY A 508 7.62 5.50 1.48
C GLY A 508 6.77 4.25 1.30
N SER A 509 5.62 4.38 0.64
CA SER A 509 4.71 3.28 0.30
C SER A 509 4.44 3.19 -1.19
N ALA A 510 3.99 2.02 -1.64
CA ALA A 510 3.56 1.80 -3.01
C ALA A 510 2.32 0.89 -3.06
N LYS A 511 1.44 1.14 -4.03
CA LYS A 511 0.36 0.23 -4.43
C LYS A 511 0.96 -1.05 -4.98
N ILE A 512 0.45 -2.20 -4.55
CA ILE A 512 0.94 -3.53 -4.95
C ILE A 512 -0.15 -4.47 -5.50
N ASP A 513 -1.38 -3.99 -5.71
CA ASP A 513 -2.49 -4.73 -6.32
C ASP A 513 -2.04 -5.51 -7.57
N GLY A 514 -2.34 -6.80 -7.62
CA GLY A 514 -2.06 -7.68 -8.76
C GLY A 514 -3.15 -7.65 -9.83
N HIS A 515 -4.34 -7.11 -9.50
CA HIS A 515 -5.50 -7.06 -10.38
C HIS A 515 -6.40 -5.85 -10.11
N TYR A 516 -7.32 -5.56 -11.03
CA TYR A 516 -8.34 -4.51 -10.86
C TYR A 516 -9.64 -5.05 -10.26
N ALA A 517 -10.11 -6.19 -10.78
CA ALA A 517 -11.48 -6.65 -10.56
C ALA A 517 -11.71 -7.20 -9.15
N MET A 518 -12.84 -6.85 -8.53
CA MET A 518 -13.39 -7.61 -7.42
C MET A 518 -14.27 -8.75 -7.96
N HIS A 519 -14.41 -9.85 -7.22
CA HIS A 519 -15.12 -11.05 -7.69
C HIS A 519 -16.49 -11.21 -7.02
N ALA A 520 -17.39 -10.25 -7.20
CA ALA A 520 -18.74 -10.34 -6.65
C ALA A 520 -19.50 -11.55 -7.22
N ILE A 521 -20.27 -12.22 -6.36
CA ILE A 521 -21.13 -13.37 -6.74
C ILE A 521 -22.58 -12.96 -7.01
N THR A 522 -22.81 -11.66 -7.21
CA THR A 522 -24.10 -11.04 -7.55
C THR A 522 -23.85 -9.83 -8.43
N ASP A 523 -24.76 -9.56 -9.36
CA ASP A 523 -24.75 -8.34 -10.17
C ASP A 523 -25.41 -7.16 -9.43
N LYS A 524 -25.96 -7.41 -8.23
CA LYS A 524 -26.70 -6.42 -7.44
C LYS A 524 -25.83 -5.62 -6.47
N VAL A 525 -24.55 -5.44 -6.79
CA VAL A 525 -23.60 -4.61 -6.03
C VAL A 525 -24.04 -3.15 -5.96
N ARG A 526 -23.40 -2.35 -5.10
CA ARG A 526 -23.79 -0.98 -4.76
C ARG A 526 -22.63 0.00 -4.81
N GLN A 527 -21.97 0.07 -5.95
CA GLN A 527 -20.81 0.94 -6.16
C GLN A 527 -21.21 2.37 -6.56
N VAL A 528 -20.33 3.32 -6.27
CA VAL A 528 -20.50 4.75 -6.62
C VAL A 528 -19.51 5.21 -7.69
N ASP A 529 -18.39 4.52 -7.79
CA ASP A 529 -17.30 4.64 -8.75
C ASP A 529 -16.53 3.31 -8.78
N VAL A 530 -15.47 3.24 -9.60
CA VAL A 530 -14.61 2.05 -9.73
C VAL A 530 -15.42 0.78 -10.00
N PHE A 531 -16.39 0.87 -10.92
CA PHE A 531 -17.28 -0.25 -11.24
C PHE A 531 -16.48 -1.51 -11.59
N GLY A 532 -16.84 -2.61 -10.95
CA GLY A 532 -16.17 -3.90 -11.05
C GLY A 532 -14.84 -4.01 -10.30
N GLY A 533 -14.30 -2.93 -9.72
CA GLY A 533 -13.09 -2.95 -8.88
C GLY A 533 -13.40 -2.59 -7.42
N PHE A 534 -12.37 -2.34 -6.62
CA PHE A 534 -12.54 -2.02 -5.19
C PHE A 534 -12.87 -0.53 -4.98
N THR A 535 -14.12 -0.24 -4.62
CA THR A 535 -14.58 1.10 -4.25
C THR A 535 -14.18 1.43 -2.82
N ALA A 536 -14.33 0.49 -1.89
CA ALA A 536 -14.20 0.70 -0.46
C ALA A 536 -13.36 -0.42 0.20
N ALA A 537 -12.12 -0.60 -0.25
CA ALA A 537 -11.19 -1.55 0.35
C ALA A 537 -10.93 -1.19 1.83
N ALA A 538 -11.47 -2.01 2.73
CA ALA A 538 -11.38 -1.87 4.17
C ALA A 538 -10.61 -3.04 4.80
N GLY A 539 -9.79 -2.77 5.81
CA GLY A 539 -8.92 -3.78 6.42
C GLY A 539 -7.69 -4.15 5.57
N HIS A 540 -6.75 -4.87 6.16
CA HIS A 540 -5.63 -5.56 5.49
C HIS A 540 -5.01 -6.57 6.47
N HIS A 541 -5.83 -7.38 7.14
CA HIS A 541 -5.36 -8.22 8.24
C HIS A 541 -4.81 -9.55 7.72
N PHE A 542 -3.57 -9.87 8.06
CA PHE A 542 -2.97 -11.15 7.71
C PHE A 542 -3.55 -12.30 8.53
N TYR A 543 -3.59 -13.49 7.92
CA TYR A 543 -3.83 -14.71 8.66
C TYR A 543 -2.59 -15.14 9.46
N THR A 544 -2.61 -14.92 10.78
CA THR A 544 -1.44 -15.07 11.67
C THR A 544 -1.63 -16.12 12.77
N ALA A 545 -2.49 -17.12 12.51
CA ALA A 545 -2.67 -18.33 13.30
C ALA A 545 -2.25 -19.58 12.51
N ARG A 546 -2.48 -20.79 13.05
CA ARG A 546 -2.10 -22.09 12.42
C ARG A 546 -3.25 -23.09 12.26
N ASN A 547 -4.49 -22.64 12.43
CA ASN A 547 -5.69 -23.48 12.32
C ASN A 547 -6.28 -23.60 10.89
N TYR A 548 -6.06 -22.62 10.02
CA TYR A 548 -6.29 -22.74 8.57
C TYR A 548 -5.14 -23.52 7.90
N PRO A 549 -5.30 -23.96 6.64
CA PRO A 549 -4.22 -24.53 5.86
C PRO A 549 -2.99 -23.62 5.74
N GLU A 550 -1.82 -24.24 5.58
CA GLU A 550 -0.51 -23.56 5.55
C GLU A 550 -0.39 -22.43 4.53
N GLN A 551 -1.10 -22.53 3.40
CA GLN A 551 -1.10 -21.50 2.35
C GLN A 551 -1.56 -20.12 2.82
N PHE A 552 -2.29 -20.03 3.93
CA PHE A 552 -2.74 -18.77 4.50
C PHE A 552 -1.69 -18.10 5.40
N TRP A 553 -0.82 -18.89 6.03
CA TRP A 553 -0.02 -18.47 7.17
C TRP A 553 0.94 -17.33 6.80
N ASN A 554 0.68 -16.14 7.35
CA ASN A 554 1.44 -14.91 7.14
C ASN A 554 1.62 -14.55 5.65
N LYS A 555 0.67 -14.95 4.80
CA LYS A 555 0.70 -14.77 3.35
C LYS A 555 -0.59 -14.23 2.77
N VAL A 556 -1.73 -14.50 3.40
CA VAL A 556 -3.04 -14.01 2.95
C VAL A 556 -3.51 -12.90 3.86
N ALA A 557 -3.81 -11.74 3.29
CA ALA A 557 -4.45 -10.63 3.97
C ALA A 557 -5.93 -10.53 3.55
N PHE A 558 -6.79 -10.14 4.50
CA PHE A 558 -8.22 -10.01 4.28
C PHE A 558 -8.59 -8.55 4.07
N VAL A 559 -9.24 -8.26 2.94
CA VAL A 559 -9.69 -6.93 2.55
C VAL A 559 -11.18 -6.97 2.25
N CYS A 560 -11.97 -6.26 3.04
CA CYS A 560 -13.41 -6.17 2.87
C CYS A 560 -13.76 -5.16 1.77
N GLU A 561 -14.78 -5.47 0.98
CA GLU A 561 -15.39 -4.59 -0.01
C GLU A 561 -16.90 -4.56 0.23
N PRO A 562 -17.38 -3.69 1.13
CA PRO A 562 -18.78 -3.66 1.54
C PRO A 562 -19.73 -3.31 0.39
N THR A 563 -19.27 -2.55 -0.62
CA THR A 563 -20.13 -2.22 -1.78
C THR A 563 -20.25 -3.36 -2.78
N GLY A 564 -19.34 -4.35 -2.70
CA GLY A 564 -19.32 -5.58 -3.50
C GLY A 564 -19.73 -6.84 -2.74
N HIS A 565 -20.14 -6.70 -1.47
CA HIS A 565 -20.64 -7.78 -0.60
C HIS A 565 -19.62 -8.91 -0.34
N LEU A 566 -18.32 -8.60 -0.25
CA LEU A 566 -17.27 -9.62 -0.16
C LEU A 566 -16.07 -9.28 0.73
N VAL A 567 -15.35 -10.33 1.14
CA VAL A 567 -14.01 -10.27 1.74
C VAL A 567 -13.03 -10.92 0.77
N HIS A 568 -12.16 -10.11 0.17
CA HIS A 568 -11.08 -10.52 -0.72
C HIS A 568 -9.91 -11.12 0.06
N MET A 569 -9.28 -12.13 -0.52
CA MET A 569 -8.03 -12.73 -0.08
C MET A 569 -6.89 -12.18 -0.93
N ALA A 570 -6.20 -11.16 -0.42
CA ALA A 570 -4.98 -10.66 -1.04
C ALA A 570 -3.81 -11.63 -0.74
N GLN A 571 -3.33 -12.38 -1.73
CA GLN A 571 -2.18 -13.27 -1.55
C GLN A 571 -0.88 -12.47 -1.73
N ILE A 572 -0.14 -12.28 -0.65
CA ILE A 572 1.06 -11.44 -0.62
C ILE A 572 2.30 -12.31 -0.82
N GLU A 573 3.06 -12.01 -1.86
CA GLU A 573 4.32 -12.67 -2.19
C GLU A 573 5.50 -11.72 -2.11
N LYS A 574 6.65 -12.21 -1.63
CA LYS A 574 7.90 -11.45 -1.65
C LYS A 574 8.34 -11.18 -3.09
N LYS A 575 8.70 -9.94 -3.40
CA LYS A 575 9.38 -9.53 -4.63
C LYS A 575 10.58 -8.66 -4.27
N GLY A 576 11.75 -9.29 -4.21
CA GLY A 576 12.94 -8.63 -3.69
C GLY A 576 12.76 -8.25 -2.22
N ALA A 577 13.06 -7.00 -1.86
CA ALA A 577 12.88 -6.45 -0.53
C ALA A 577 11.45 -6.00 -0.22
N GLY A 578 10.59 -5.92 -1.24
CA GLY A 578 9.17 -5.60 -1.11
C GLY A 578 8.27 -6.78 -1.42
N PHE A 579 7.04 -6.46 -1.82
CA PHE A 579 5.96 -7.43 -2.00
C PHE A 579 5.12 -7.10 -3.24
N ILE A 580 4.41 -8.12 -3.73
CA ILE A 580 3.34 -7.99 -4.72
C ILE A 580 2.10 -8.74 -4.21
N GLU A 581 0.94 -8.30 -4.64
CA GLU A 581 -0.31 -9.04 -4.45
C GLU A 581 -0.57 -9.96 -5.65
N LYS A 582 -1.13 -11.13 -5.36
CA LYS A 582 -1.80 -12.01 -6.30
C LYS A 582 -3.22 -12.24 -5.84
N ASP A 583 -4.12 -12.28 -6.82
CA ASP A 583 -5.53 -12.49 -6.62
C ASP A 583 -5.83 -13.84 -5.97
N GLY A 584 -6.34 -13.81 -4.74
CA GLY A 584 -6.78 -15.00 -4.02
C GLY A 584 -8.28 -15.24 -4.02
N TRP A 585 -9.07 -14.43 -4.74
CA TRP A 585 -10.54 -14.50 -4.74
C TRP A 585 -11.12 -14.27 -3.34
N ASN A 586 -12.33 -14.77 -3.05
CA ASN A 586 -13.07 -14.41 -1.85
C ASN A 586 -12.93 -15.45 -0.73
N LEU A 587 -12.75 -14.98 0.50
CA LEU A 587 -12.97 -15.77 1.71
C LEU A 587 -14.47 -15.87 2.06
N PHE A 588 -15.21 -14.81 1.74
CA PHE A 588 -16.60 -14.63 2.08
C PHE A 588 -17.23 -13.76 0.99
N ALA A 589 -18.34 -14.17 0.40
CA ALA A 589 -19.06 -13.38 -0.59
C ALA A 589 -20.57 -13.63 -0.47
N GLY A 590 -21.38 -12.58 -0.40
CA GLY A 590 -22.83 -12.65 -0.31
C GLY A 590 -23.52 -12.36 -1.64
N ALA A 591 -24.59 -13.11 -1.94
CA ALA A 591 -25.53 -12.78 -3.01
C ALA A 591 -26.73 -11.93 -2.54
N ASP A 592 -26.81 -11.69 -1.23
CA ASP A 592 -27.77 -10.80 -0.56
C ASP A 592 -27.27 -9.34 -0.64
N GLU A 593 -28.12 -8.40 -1.08
CA GLU A 593 -27.77 -6.99 -1.29
C GLU A 593 -27.48 -6.20 -0.01
N TRP A 594 -27.72 -6.79 1.17
CA TRP A 594 -27.46 -6.15 2.46
C TRP A 594 -26.09 -6.50 3.04
N VAL A 595 -25.48 -7.61 2.61
CA VAL A 595 -24.22 -8.10 3.17
C VAL A 595 -23.11 -7.08 2.95
N ALA A 596 -22.57 -6.49 4.00
CA ALA A 596 -21.62 -5.39 3.92
C ALA A 596 -20.46 -5.61 4.91
N PRO A 597 -19.52 -6.52 4.60
CA PRO A 597 -18.37 -6.73 5.47
C PRO A 597 -17.50 -5.46 5.54
N VAL A 598 -17.08 -5.08 6.75
CA VAL A 598 -16.28 -3.86 7.00
C VAL A 598 -14.97 -4.12 7.76
N ASP A 599 -14.86 -5.26 8.44
CA ASP A 599 -13.64 -5.71 9.11
C ASP A 599 -13.57 -7.24 9.08
N ALA A 600 -12.38 -7.80 8.87
CA ALA A 600 -12.15 -9.24 8.86
C ALA A 600 -10.74 -9.55 9.40
N LYS A 601 -10.65 -10.33 10.48
CA LYS A 601 -9.36 -10.66 11.12
C LYS A 601 -9.40 -11.93 11.96
N VAL A 602 -8.22 -12.43 12.29
CA VAL A 602 -8.04 -13.69 13.03
C VAL A 602 -8.39 -13.52 14.51
N GLY A 603 -9.32 -14.34 14.99
CA GLY A 603 -9.73 -14.37 16.39
C GLY A 603 -8.88 -15.29 17.28
N PRO A 604 -9.21 -15.40 18.57
CA PRO A 604 -8.43 -16.15 19.58
C PRO A 604 -8.38 -17.67 19.31
N ASP A 605 -9.37 -18.18 18.58
CA ASP A 605 -9.53 -19.57 18.15
C ASP A 605 -8.85 -19.88 16.80
N GLY A 606 -8.24 -18.88 16.17
CA GLY A 606 -7.61 -18.99 14.86
C GLY A 606 -8.61 -19.08 13.69
N ALA A 607 -9.91 -18.86 13.93
CA ALA A 607 -10.88 -18.61 12.86
C ALA A 607 -10.74 -17.18 12.35
N VAL A 608 -11.22 -16.90 11.14
CA VAL A 608 -11.37 -15.52 10.65
C VAL A 608 -12.76 -15.04 11.02
N TRP A 609 -12.83 -13.96 11.77
CA TRP A 609 -14.07 -13.30 12.17
C TRP A 609 -14.35 -12.17 11.20
N VAL A 610 -15.61 -11.99 10.81
CA VAL A 610 -16.05 -10.96 9.86
C VAL A 610 -17.16 -10.12 10.51
N LEU A 611 -16.95 -8.81 10.57
CA LEU A 611 -17.99 -7.85 10.90
C LEU A 611 -18.75 -7.49 9.63
N ASP A 612 -19.99 -7.92 9.58
CA ASP A 612 -20.94 -7.59 8.54
C ASP A 612 -21.85 -6.48 9.07
N TRP A 613 -21.69 -5.27 8.51
CA TRP A 613 -22.52 -4.12 8.89
C TRP A 613 -24.00 -4.39 8.59
N TYR A 614 -24.29 -5.21 7.57
CA TYR A 614 -25.61 -5.57 7.09
C TYR A 614 -26.52 -4.36 6.78
N ASN A 615 -26.24 -3.66 5.68
CA ASN A 615 -26.97 -2.45 5.29
C ASN A 615 -27.20 -2.37 3.78
N PHE A 616 -28.41 -2.00 3.37
CA PHE A 616 -28.72 -1.74 1.96
C PHE A 616 -28.05 -0.45 1.44
N ILE A 617 -27.93 0.59 2.27
CA ILE A 617 -27.24 1.84 1.93
C ILE A 617 -25.97 1.96 2.76
N ILE A 618 -24.87 1.44 2.20
CA ILE A 618 -23.55 1.57 2.80
C ILE A 618 -22.74 2.73 2.21
N GLN A 619 -23.09 3.21 1.02
CA GLN A 619 -22.28 4.22 0.34
C GLN A 619 -22.35 5.57 1.06
N HIS A 620 -21.26 6.33 1.01
CA HIS A 620 -21.11 7.59 1.73
C HIS A 620 -21.01 8.79 0.78
N ASN A 621 -20.04 8.76 -0.14
CA ASN A 621 -19.84 9.73 -1.21
C ASN A 621 -19.45 9.02 -2.50
N PRO A 622 -19.52 9.69 -3.66
CA PRO A 622 -20.12 11.01 -3.90
C PRO A 622 -21.62 11.06 -3.63
N THR A 623 -22.15 12.27 -3.51
CA THR A 623 -23.59 12.55 -3.42
C THR A 623 -24.29 12.22 -4.75
N PRO A 624 -25.45 11.55 -4.74
CA PRO A 624 -26.23 11.33 -5.95
C PRO A 624 -26.66 12.65 -6.61
N THR A 625 -26.54 12.74 -7.93
CA THR A 625 -27.18 13.77 -8.76
C THR A 625 -28.13 13.12 -9.77
N PRO A 626 -29.09 13.84 -10.38
CA PRO A 626 -29.96 13.30 -11.42
C PRO A 626 -29.18 12.63 -12.57
N GLU A 627 -28.03 13.18 -12.97
CA GLU A 627 -27.22 12.67 -14.08
C GLU A 627 -26.37 11.44 -13.71
N ARG A 628 -25.88 11.39 -12.47
CA ARG A 628 -24.94 10.35 -12.03
C ARG A 628 -25.60 9.28 -11.18
N GLY A 629 -26.39 9.65 -10.18
CA GLY A 629 -27.01 8.75 -9.20
C GLY A 629 -28.53 8.58 -9.34
N GLY A 630 -29.17 9.31 -10.26
CA GLY A 630 -30.60 9.18 -10.59
C GLY A 630 -31.54 10.05 -9.76
N PHE A 631 -31.04 10.76 -8.75
CA PHE A 631 -31.81 11.71 -7.94
C PHE A 631 -30.90 12.78 -7.34
N GLU A 632 -31.48 13.88 -6.87
CA GLU A 632 -30.76 14.96 -6.18
C GLU A 632 -30.59 14.60 -4.69
N GLY A 633 -29.38 14.20 -4.30
CA GLY A 633 -29.02 13.95 -2.90
C GLY A 633 -28.45 15.20 -2.21
N VAL A 634 -28.45 15.20 -0.87
CA VAL A 634 -27.88 16.27 -0.05
C VAL A 634 -26.95 15.66 1.01
N ASN A 635 -25.80 16.27 1.23
CA ASN A 635 -24.87 15.84 2.29
C ASN A 635 -25.31 16.34 3.66
N GLY A 636 -25.27 15.45 4.65
CA GLY A 636 -25.40 15.77 6.06
C GLY A 636 -24.07 16.25 6.66
N LYS A 637 -24.05 16.42 7.99
CA LYS A 637 -22.89 16.97 8.71
C LYS A 637 -21.63 16.10 8.64
N GLY A 638 -21.78 14.79 8.47
CA GLY A 638 -20.64 13.88 8.32
C GLY A 638 -20.10 13.79 6.90
N ASN A 639 -20.60 14.65 6.00
CA ASN A 639 -20.33 14.67 4.57
C ASN A 639 -20.81 13.41 3.82
N ALA A 640 -21.70 12.60 4.41
CA ALA A 640 -22.41 11.55 3.70
C ALA A 640 -23.74 12.07 3.18
N TYR A 641 -24.18 11.60 2.01
CA TYR A 641 -25.52 11.91 1.57
C TYR A 641 -26.57 11.31 2.53
N GLU A 642 -27.59 12.11 2.83
CA GLU A 642 -28.71 11.68 3.66
C GLU A 642 -29.59 10.71 2.88
N ASN A 643 -29.94 9.59 3.52
CA ASN A 643 -30.76 8.56 2.90
C ASN A 643 -31.67 7.87 3.92
N PRO A 644 -32.99 7.84 3.72
CA PRO A 644 -33.93 7.20 4.65
C PRO A 644 -33.85 5.68 4.65
N LEU A 645 -33.18 5.07 3.66
CA LEU A 645 -32.99 3.61 3.55
C LEU A 645 -31.72 3.12 4.25
N ARG A 646 -30.92 4.02 4.86
CA ARG A 646 -29.77 3.63 5.67
C ARG A 646 -30.24 2.99 6.98
N ASP A 647 -29.93 1.71 7.14
CA ASP A 647 -30.38 0.93 8.29
C ASP A 647 -29.60 1.28 9.57
N LYS A 648 -30.28 1.14 10.72
CA LYS A 648 -29.73 1.37 12.06
C LYS A 648 -30.16 0.28 13.06
N ALA A 649 -30.52 -0.91 12.56
CA ALA A 649 -31.16 -1.96 13.34
C ALA A 649 -30.54 -3.36 13.14
N HIS A 650 -29.68 -3.55 12.15
CA HIS A 650 -29.08 -4.83 11.82
C HIS A 650 -27.55 -4.79 11.93
N GLY A 651 -26.93 -5.96 12.10
CA GLY A 651 -25.48 -6.09 12.17
C GLY A 651 -25.05 -7.45 12.68
N ARG A 652 -24.00 -8.03 12.08
CA ARG A 652 -23.66 -9.45 12.30
C ARG A 652 -22.17 -9.67 12.49
N VAL A 653 -21.87 -10.68 13.30
CA VAL A 653 -20.52 -11.19 13.52
C VAL A 653 -20.49 -12.64 13.07
N TRP A 654 -19.75 -12.89 11.99
CA TRP A 654 -19.57 -14.22 11.42
C TRP A 654 -18.19 -14.77 11.76
N ARG A 655 -18.08 -16.10 11.83
CA ARG A 655 -16.83 -16.85 11.90
C ARG A 655 -16.72 -17.73 10.67
N VAL A 656 -15.65 -17.58 9.91
CA VAL A 656 -15.23 -18.52 8.88
C VAL A 656 -14.28 -19.51 9.55
N VAL A 657 -14.63 -20.79 9.54
CA VAL A 657 -13.94 -21.82 10.32
C VAL A 657 -13.45 -22.91 9.39
N SER A 658 -12.14 -23.22 9.44
CA SER A 658 -11.61 -24.34 8.66
C SER A 658 -12.14 -25.67 9.21
N ARG A 659 -12.57 -26.56 8.32
CA ARG A 659 -12.99 -27.92 8.69
C ARG A 659 -11.82 -28.80 9.11
N GLN A 660 -10.58 -28.36 8.83
CA GLN A 660 -9.34 -28.96 9.32
C GLN A 660 -8.85 -28.34 10.64
N ALA A 661 -9.55 -27.32 11.17
CA ALA A 661 -9.14 -26.62 12.37
C ALA A 661 -9.03 -27.60 13.55
N LYS A 662 -7.91 -27.49 14.29
CA LYS A 662 -7.71 -28.24 15.52
C LYS A 662 -8.51 -27.57 16.62
N ALA A 663 -9.08 -28.37 17.53
CA ALA A 663 -9.75 -27.85 18.72
C ALA A 663 -8.77 -26.96 19.51
N VAL A 664 -9.16 -25.71 19.74
CA VAL A 664 -8.38 -24.74 20.51
C VAL A 664 -8.87 -24.74 21.94
N LYS A 665 -7.94 -24.73 22.90
CA LYS A 665 -8.28 -24.56 24.31
C LYS A 665 -8.45 -23.08 24.60
N PRO A 666 -9.54 -22.65 25.27
CA PRO A 666 -9.66 -21.28 25.74
C PRO A 666 -8.42 -20.87 26.52
N LEU A 667 -7.89 -19.70 26.19
CA LEU A 667 -6.71 -19.13 26.83
C LEU A 667 -7.11 -17.81 27.48
N ALA A 668 -6.64 -17.61 28.70
CA ALA A 668 -6.75 -16.34 29.42
C ALA A 668 -5.38 -15.98 29.96
N LEU A 669 -4.92 -14.76 29.72
CA LEU A 669 -3.63 -14.24 30.14
C LEU A 669 -3.82 -13.19 31.23
N SER A 670 -2.86 -13.08 32.13
CA SER A 670 -2.85 -12.06 33.18
C SER A 670 -1.43 -11.58 33.42
N LYS A 671 -1.29 -10.28 33.69
CA LYS A 671 -0.02 -9.67 34.13
C LYS A 671 0.54 -10.30 35.41
N ASP A 672 -0.30 -10.94 36.22
CA ASP A 672 0.10 -11.55 37.49
C ASP A 672 0.66 -12.97 37.32
N ASP A 673 0.65 -13.53 36.10
CA ASP A 673 1.21 -14.84 35.76
C ASP A 673 2.28 -14.72 34.66
N PRO A 674 3.47 -14.17 34.97
CA PRO A 674 4.52 -13.95 33.98
C PRO A 674 5.02 -15.23 33.32
N ASP A 675 4.95 -16.38 33.99
CA ASP A 675 5.38 -17.66 33.43
C ASP A 675 4.46 -18.12 32.29
N LYS A 676 3.15 -17.91 32.45
CA LYS A 676 2.18 -18.15 31.37
C LYS A 676 2.34 -17.17 30.23
N LEU A 677 2.64 -15.90 30.51
CA LEU A 677 2.93 -14.90 29.46
C LEU A 677 4.16 -15.29 28.64
N ILE A 678 5.26 -15.66 29.29
CA ILE A 678 6.48 -16.12 28.60
C ILE A 678 6.20 -17.34 27.73
N LYS A 679 5.42 -18.30 28.21
CA LYS A 679 5.00 -19.46 27.40
C LYS A 679 4.14 -19.05 26.20
N ALA A 680 3.27 -18.05 26.38
CA ALA A 680 2.39 -17.57 25.33
C ALA A 680 3.12 -16.81 24.21
N LEU A 681 4.37 -16.34 24.42
CA LEU A 681 5.22 -15.80 23.34
C LEU A 681 5.56 -16.84 22.26
N SER A 682 5.36 -18.14 22.53
CA SER A 682 5.53 -19.23 21.56
C SER A 682 4.20 -19.77 21.02
N ASN A 683 3.08 -19.09 21.25
CA ASN A 683 1.78 -19.53 20.75
C ASN A 683 1.71 -19.46 19.21
N ASP A 684 0.99 -20.40 18.60
CA ASP A 684 0.76 -20.46 17.15
C ASP A 684 -0.08 -19.30 16.60
N ASN A 685 -0.80 -18.56 17.46
CA ASN A 685 -1.60 -17.40 17.11
C ASN A 685 -0.94 -16.10 17.60
N GLN A 686 -0.69 -15.16 16.68
CA GLN A 686 -0.06 -13.87 16.98
C GLN A 686 -0.83 -13.05 18.00
N LEU A 687 -2.17 -13.13 18.02
CA LEU A 687 -3.00 -12.44 19.01
C LEU A 687 -2.52 -12.74 20.44
N TRP A 688 -2.27 -14.02 20.74
CA TRP A 688 -1.81 -14.43 22.07
C TRP A 688 -0.37 -14.04 22.35
N ARG A 689 0.50 -14.03 21.34
CA ARG A 689 1.90 -13.58 21.49
C ARG A 689 1.97 -12.08 21.75
N LEU A 690 1.24 -11.27 20.98
CA LEU A 690 1.16 -9.82 21.16
C LEU A 690 0.53 -9.45 22.51
N THR A 691 -0.56 -10.12 22.90
CA THR A 691 -1.18 -9.92 24.21
C THR A 691 -0.19 -10.23 25.34
N ALA A 692 0.54 -11.35 25.23
CA ALA A 692 1.55 -11.72 26.22
C ALA A 692 2.70 -10.71 26.30
N GLN A 693 3.22 -10.28 25.15
CA GLN A 693 4.25 -9.24 25.08
C GLN A 693 3.77 -7.93 25.70
N ARG A 694 2.58 -7.44 25.31
CA ARG A 694 1.95 -6.24 25.86
C ARG A 694 1.88 -6.31 27.38
N LEU A 695 1.32 -7.39 27.93
CA LEU A 695 1.18 -7.56 29.39
C LEU A 695 2.53 -7.65 30.11
N LEU A 696 3.56 -8.25 29.50
CA LEU A 696 4.92 -8.27 30.07
C LEU A 696 5.55 -6.87 30.11
N VAL A 697 5.37 -6.08 29.03
CA VAL A 697 5.87 -4.70 28.94
C VAL A 697 5.13 -3.78 29.92
N GLU A 698 3.80 -3.84 29.96
CA GLU A 698 2.97 -3.06 30.90
C GLU A 698 3.29 -3.39 32.37
N ARG A 699 3.67 -4.64 32.66
CA ARG A 699 4.12 -5.04 33.99
C ARG A 699 5.45 -4.40 34.39
N GLY A 700 6.35 -4.16 33.44
CA GLY A 700 7.58 -3.39 33.64
C GLY A 700 8.63 -3.98 34.60
N ASN A 701 8.51 -5.25 34.99
CA ASN A 701 9.43 -5.88 35.95
C ASN A 701 10.44 -6.82 35.24
N PRO A 702 11.76 -6.65 35.48
CA PRO A 702 12.83 -7.37 34.78
C PRO A 702 13.07 -8.83 35.24
N ASP A 703 12.32 -9.36 36.20
CA ASP A 703 12.47 -10.74 36.70
C ASP A 703 12.30 -11.84 35.63
N VAL A 704 11.70 -11.51 34.48
CA VAL A 704 11.54 -12.42 33.33
C VAL A 704 12.73 -12.42 32.35
N LEU A 705 13.68 -11.50 32.48
CA LEU A 705 14.75 -11.29 31.48
C LEU A 705 15.54 -12.54 31.17
N SER A 706 15.87 -13.37 32.17
CA SER A 706 16.62 -14.61 31.92
C SER A 706 15.88 -15.55 30.95
N LYS A 707 14.55 -15.69 31.11
CA LYS A 707 13.74 -16.56 30.23
C LYS A 707 13.58 -15.94 28.84
N LEU A 708 13.48 -14.61 28.76
CA LEU A 708 13.47 -13.90 27.47
C LEU A 708 14.79 -14.07 26.72
N PHE A 709 15.93 -14.06 27.41
CA PHE A 709 17.24 -14.30 26.80
C PHE A 709 17.34 -15.72 26.23
N ASP A 710 16.80 -16.71 26.93
CA ASP A 710 16.76 -18.09 26.46
C ASP A 710 15.91 -18.23 25.18
N LEU A 711 14.73 -17.57 25.14
CA LEU A 711 13.88 -17.54 23.95
C LEU A 711 14.53 -16.82 22.77
N ALA A 712 15.09 -15.62 23.01
CA ALA A 712 15.76 -14.82 21.97
C ALA A 712 17.01 -15.50 21.41
N SER A 713 17.66 -16.37 22.19
CA SER A 713 18.87 -17.11 21.79
C SER A 713 18.57 -18.47 21.15
N ASN A 714 17.30 -18.89 21.07
CA ASN A 714 16.93 -20.16 20.46
C ASN A 714 17.08 -20.09 18.93
N LEU A 715 17.98 -20.89 18.36
CA LEU A 715 18.30 -20.91 16.94
C LEU A 715 17.37 -21.77 16.08
N GLU A 716 16.42 -22.48 16.70
CA GLU A 716 15.44 -23.29 15.96
C GLU A 716 14.52 -22.40 15.12
N VAL A 717 14.24 -22.84 13.89
CA VAL A 717 13.35 -22.16 12.95
C VAL A 717 12.17 -23.05 12.60
N ASN A 718 11.03 -22.44 12.34
CA ASN A 718 9.81 -23.10 11.89
C ASN A 718 9.91 -23.50 10.41
N ALA A 719 8.83 -24.09 9.85
CA ALA A 719 8.77 -24.55 8.46
C ALA A 719 9.02 -23.44 7.41
N PHE A 720 8.88 -22.16 7.77
CA PHE A 720 9.12 -21.00 6.91
C PHE A 720 10.51 -20.38 7.11
N GLY A 721 11.35 -20.99 7.95
CA GLY A 721 12.66 -20.46 8.28
C GLY A 721 12.64 -19.29 9.27
N ASP A 722 11.57 -19.12 10.05
CA ASP A 722 11.43 -18.04 11.03
C ASP A 722 11.36 -18.50 12.50
N ASN A 723 11.52 -17.58 13.45
CA ASN A 723 11.35 -17.83 14.87
C ASN A 723 10.58 -16.67 15.55
N TYR A 724 9.26 -16.75 15.52
CA TYR A 724 8.37 -15.73 16.10
C TYR A 724 8.53 -15.57 17.60
N ALA A 725 8.83 -16.65 18.35
CA ALA A 725 9.04 -16.57 19.78
C ALA A 725 10.28 -15.73 20.12
N ALA A 726 11.37 -15.90 19.37
CA ALA A 726 12.57 -15.08 19.50
C ALA A 726 12.30 -13.61 19.13
N ILE A 727 11.53 -13.34 18.05
CA ILE A 727 11.12 -11.98 17.67
C ILE A 727 10.38 -11.30 18.83
N HIS A 728 9.34 -11.93 19.37
CA HIS A 728 8.58 -11.38 20.49
C HIS A 728 9.43 -11.23 21.76
N ALA A 729 10.35 -12.15 22.03
CA ALA A 729 11.27 -12.03 23.16
C ALA A 729 12.19 -10.80 23.02
N LEU A 730 12.76 -10.56 21.85
CA LEU A 730 13.58 -9.38 21.57
C LEU A 730 12.80 -8.08 21.76
N TRP A 731 11.59 -8.00 21.22
CA TRP A 731 10.75 -6.82 21.40
C TRP A 731 10.23 -6.64 22.83
N THR A 732 10.07 -7.72 23.59
CA THR A 732 9.77 -7.62 25.03
C THR A 732 10.97 -7.06 25.81
N ILE A 733 12.19 -7.49 25.47
CA ILE A 733 13.44 -6.95 26.05
C ILE A 733 13.57 -5.44 25.77
N ASP A 734 13.28 -5.02 24.53
CA ASP A 734 13.23 -3.59 24.13
C ASP A 734 12.16 -2.82 24.92
N GLY A 735 10.93 -3.35 24.99
CA GLY A 735 9.80 -2.72 25.69
C GLY A 735 10.02 -2.55 27.19
N LEU A 736 10.78 -3.44 27.84
CA LEU A 736 11.19 -3.30 29.24
C LEU A 736 12.30 -2.23 29.44
N GLY A 737 12.85 -1.69 28.34
CA GLY A 737 13.98 -0.77 28.36
C GLY A 737 15.24 -1.39 28.93
N ALA A 738 15.41 -2.71 28.78
CA ALA A 738 16.50 -3.46 29.41
C ALA A 738 17.84 -3.25 28.69
N ILE A 739 17.83 -2.97 27.39
CA ILE A 739 19.04 -2.84 26.55
C ILE A 739 19.99 -1.75 27.07
N SER A 740 19.46 -0.62 27.54
CA SER A 740 20.26 0.48 28.08
C SER A 740 20.67 0.31 29.54
N LYS A 741 20.15 -0.73 30.22
CA LYS A 741 20.30 -0.94 31.67
C LYS A 741 21.00 -2.25 32.04
N ASP A 742 21.10 -3.20 31.12
CA ASP A 742 21.63 -4.54 31.33
C ASP A 742 22.51 -4.96 30.14
N ASP A 743 23.82 -5.13 30.40
CA ASP A 743 24.81 -5.50 29.38
C ASP A 743 24.51 -6.86 28.72
N LYS A 744 23.90 -7.80 29.47
CA LYS A 744 23.50 -9.10 28.93
C LYS A 744 22.33 -8.94 27.98
N ALA A 745 21.39 -8.04 28.26
CA ALA A 745 20.31 -7.73 27.32
C ALA A 745 20.86 -7.16 26.00
N ALA A 746 21.76 -6.18 26.08
CA ALA A 746 22.43 -5.64 24.89
C ALA A 746 23.18 -6.72 24.09
N ALA A 747 23.93 -7.59 24.77
CA ALA A 747 24.67 -8.67 24.14
C ALA A 747 23.76 -9.72 23.46
N VAL A 748 22.60 -10.03 24.05
CA VAL A 748 21.62 -10.95 23.45
C VAL A 748 21.02 -10.37 22.17
N VAL A 749 20.63 -9.09 22.20
CA VAL A 749 20.08 -8.41 21.01
C VAL A 749 21.15 -8.27 19.93
N GLU A 750 22.39 -7.94 20.27
CA GLU A 750 23.50 -7.90 19.30
C GLU A 750 23.73 -9.29 18.67
N LYS A 751 23.75 -10.35 19.47
CA LYS A 751 23.95 -11.71 18.97
C LYS A 751 22.86 -12.13 17.98
N ALA A 752 21.63 -11.65 18.18
CA ALA A 752 20.50 -11.93 17.29
C ALA A 752 20.70 -11.41 15.84
N LEU A 753 21.65 -10.50 15.59
CA LEU A 753 22.07 -10.10 14.24
C LEU A 753 22.66 -11.25 13.40
N THR A 754 22.99 -12.38 14.02
CA THR A 754 23.52 -13.60 13.35
C THR A 754 22.54 -14.77 13.36
N HIS A 755 21.29 -14.55 13.79
CA HIS A 755 20.30 -15.60 13.91
C HIS A 755 19.93 -16.20 12.54
N PRO A 756 19.67 -17.54 12.42
CA PRO A 756 19.27 -18.17 11.16
C PRO A 756 18.01 -17.55 10.52
N ALA A 757 17.00 -17.25 11.34
CA ALA A 757 15.77 -16.56 10.91
C ALA A 757 16.01 -15.09 10.54
N ALA A 758 15.58 -14.71 9.34
CA ALA A 758 15.64 -13.33 8.84
C ALA A 758 14.79 -12.35 9.68
N GLY A 759 13.57 -12.76 10.09
CA GLY A 759 12.70 -11.93 10.94
C GLY A 759 13.35 -11.55 12.28
N VAL A 760 14.12 -12.47 12.88
CA VAL A 760 14.88 -12.21 14.12
C VAL A 760 16.02 -11.21 13.88
N ARG A 761 16.78 -11.35 12.79
CA ARG A 761 17.83 -10.40 12.43
C ARG A 761 17.26 -9.00 12.17
N LYS A 762 16.15 -8.92 11.43
CA LYS A 762 15.41 -7.67 11.17
C LYS A 762 14.95 -7.00 12.46
N ALA A 763 14.37 -7.76 13.40
CA ALA A 763 13.98 -7.23 14.71
C ALA A 763 15.19 -6.66 15.47
N ALA A 764 16.30 -7.39 15.52
CA ALA A 764 17.53 -6.92 16.15
C ALA A 764 18.06 -5.61 15.53
N ILE A 765 18.05 -5.48 14.20
CA ILE A 765 18.41 -4.25 13.48
C ILE A 765 17.50 -3.09 13.89
N GLN A 766 16.18 -3.30 13.87
CA GLN A 766 15.18 -2.27 14.19
C GLN A 766 15.21 -1.82 15.67
N ILE A 767 15.64 -2.70 16.56
CA ILE A 767 15.81 -2.40 17.99
C ILE A 767 17.11 -1.62 18.20
N LEU A 768 18.24 -2.14 17.71
CA LEU A 768 19.56 -1.52 17.93
C LEU A 768 19.68 -0.16 17.22
N SER A 769 18.96 0.06 16.11
CA SER A 769 18.90 1.37 15.44
C SER A 769 18.39 2.50 16.35
N LYS A 770 17.55 2.17 17.34
CA LYS A 770 17.05 3.10 18.35
C LYS A 770 18.04 3.30 19.51
N SER A 771 18.84 2.28 19.81
CA SER A 771 19.74 2.26 20.97
C SER A 771 20.99 1.42 20.70
N GLY A 772 22.13 2.08 20.49
CA GLY A 772 23.43 1.40 20.35
C GLY A 772 23.87 1.09 18.92
N TRP A 773 23.22 1.67 17.91
CA TRP A 773 23.60 1.50 16.51
C TRP A 773 24.96 2.10 16.19
N SER A 774 25.78 1.39 15.41
CA SER A 774 27.09 1.88 15.00
C SER A 774 27.53 1.29 13.65
N GLU A 775 28.41 2.00 12.96
CA GLU A 775 29.09 1.50 11.75
C GLU A 775 29.86 0.20 12.02
N GLU A 776 30.40 0.03 13.23
CA GLU A 776 31.12 -1.18 13.63
C GLU A 776 30.21 -2.41 13.61
N LEU A 777 29.00 -2.32 14.16
CA LEU A 777 28.04 -3.44 14.13
C LEU A 777 27.63 -3.80 12.71
N VAL A 778 27.31 -2.79 11.89
CA VAL A 778 26.94 -2.97 10.48
C VAL A 778 28.03 -3.73 9.72
N THR A 779 29.29 -3.34 9.92
CA THR A 779 30.45 -3.94 9.25
C THR A 779 30.77 -5.33 9.80
N LYS A 780 30.84 -5.49 11.13
CA LYS A 780 31.15 -6.74 11.83
C LYS A 780 30.22 -7.87 11.41
N TYR A 781 28.92 -7.58 11.31
CA TYR A 781 27.90 -8.56 10.97
C TYR A 781 27.52 -8.58 9.49
N LYS A 782 28.16 -7.77 8.64
CA LYS A 782 27.92 -7.71 7.18
C LYS A 782 26.44 -7.49 6.82
N LEU A 783 25.74 -6.65 7.59
CA LEU A 783 24.28 -6.49 7.50
C LEU A 783 23.82 -5.92 6.15
N LEU A 784 24.69 -5.15 5.48
CA LEU A 784 24.42 -4.63 4.14
C LEU A 784 24.56 -5.69 3.04
N ASN A 785 24.92 -6.93 3.38
CA ASN A 785 25.01 -8.09 2.49
C ASN A 785 24.11 -9.26 2.95
N ASP A 786 23.10 -8.99 3.78
CA ASP A 786 22.13 -10.01 4.21
C ASP A 786 21.48 -10.70 3.00
N GLU A 787 21.28 -12.02 3.11
CA GLU A 787 20.69 -12.84 2.04
C GLU A 787 19.20 -12.54 1.85
N ASP A 788 18.47 -12.19 2.92
CA ASP A 788 17.08 -11.78 2.85
C ASP A 788 17.00 -10.29 2.51
N ALA A 789 16.41 -9.97 1.35
CA ALA A 789 16.37 -8.62 0.83
C ALA A 789 15.58 -7.63 1.72
N ASN A 790 14.53 -8.10 2.41
CA ASN A 790 13.74 -7.27 3.34
C ASN A 790 14.55 -6.92 4.61
N THR A 791 15.31 -7.88 5.13
CA THR A 791 16.26 -7.67 6.23
C THR A 791 17.38 -6.72 5.80
N ARG A 792 17.91 -6.89 4.58
CA ARG A 792 18.89 -5.98 3.98
C ARG A 792 18.35 -4.56 3.84
N LEU A 793 17.08 -4.40 3.45
CA LEU A 793 16.40 -3.10 3.39
C LEU A 793 16.35 -2.45 4.77
N ALA A 794 15.97 -3.19 5.81
CA ALA A 794 15.97 -2.68 7.18
C ALA A 794 17.37 -2.22 7.62
N ALA A 795 18.43 -2.98 7.27
CA ALA A 795 19.81 -2.59 7.54
C ALA A 795 20.19 -1.29 6.82
N ILE A 796 19.88 -1.16 5.53
CA ILE A 796 20.18 0.06 4.75
C ILE A 796 19.44 1.26 5.33
N VAL A 797 18.13 1.15 5.55
CA VAL A 797 17.30 2.25 6.05
C VAL A 797 17.76 2.70 7.43
N SER A 798 18.19 1.78 8.30
CA SER A 798 18.69 2.11 9.64
C SER A 798 19.93 3.01 9.65
N LEU A 799 20.68 3.08 8.55
CA LEU A 799 21.86 3.96 8.45
C LEU A 799 21.49 5.44 8.46
N ILE A 800 20.22 5.80 8.19
CA ILE A 800 19.75 7.20 8.30
C ILE A 800 19.92 7.76 9.73
N GLU A 801 19.94 6.88 10.74
CA GLU A 801 20.12 7.27 12.15
C GLU A 801 21.60 7.44 12.52
N LEU A 802 22.55 7.09 11.64
CA LEU A 802 23.98 7.28 11.86
C LEU A 802 24.47 8.64 11.37
N ALA A 803 25.53 9.14 12.00
CA ALA A 803 26.23 10.33 11.51
C ALA A 803 26.87 10.07 10.13
N PRO A 804 27.08 11.12 9.30
CA PRO A 804 27.74 10.98 8.01
C PRO A 804 29.08 10.24 8.13
N SER A 805 29.30 9.26 7.25
CA SER A 805 30.50 8.42 7.22
C SER A 805 30.96 8.21 5.79
N GLU A 806 32.24 8.47 5.52
CA GLU A 806 32.84 8.28 4.19
C GLU A 806 32.99 6.80 3.84
N SER A 807 33.30 5.97 4.84
CA SER A 807 33.44 4.52 4.69
C SER A 807 32.11 3.88 4.32
N LEU A 808 31.05 4.15 5.10
CA LEU A 808 29.69 3.69 4.77
C LEU A 808 29.22 4.21 3.41
N GLY A 809 29.48 5.48 3.09
CA GLY A 809 29.15 6.03 1.78
C GLY A 809 29.82 5.27 0.64
N ALA A 810 31.11 4.95 0.76
CA ALA A 810 31.83 4.17 -0.25
C ALA A 810 31.29 2.74 -0.37
N THR A 811 30.93 2.08 0.75
CA THR A 811 30.28 0.77 0.76
C THR A 811 28.90 0.81 0.10
N LEU A 812 28.08 1.82 0.40
CA LEU A 812 26.77 2.03 -0.22
C LEU A 812 26.90 2.21 -1.73
N TYR A 813 27.95 2.93 -2.20
CA TYR A 813 28.23 3.02 -3.63
C TYR A 813 28.55 1.65 -4.23
N GLN A 814 29.41 0.84 -3.61
CA GLN A 814 29.71 -0.51 -4.08
C GLN A 814 28.45 -1.36 -4.20
N ILE A 815 27.60 -1.34 -3.16
CA ILE A 815 26.32 -2.06 -3.14
C ILE A 815 25.38 -1.57 -4.25
N SER A 816 25.37 -0.26 -4.54
CA SER A 816 24.55 0.32 -5.62
C SER A 816 24.88 -0.23 -7.01
N THR A 817 26.05 -0.89 -7.16
CA THR A 817 26.46 -1.51 -8.42
C THR A 817 26.05 -2.97 -8.56
N GLU A 818 25.50 -3.60 -7.52
CA GLU A 818 25.03 -4.99 -7.54
C GLU A 818 23.73 -5.14 -8.35
N GLU A 819 23.64 -6.17 -9.21
CA GLU A 819 22.44 -6.45 -10.01
C GLU A 819 21.20 -6.71 -9.15
N LYS A 820 21.36 -7.36 -7.99
CA LYS A 820 20.25 -7.60 -7.05
C LYS A 820 19.68 -6.32 -6.47
N VAL A 821 20.49 -5.26 -6.34
CA VAL A 821 20.02 -3.95 -5.87
C VAL A 821 19.39 -3.17 -7.01
N LYS A 822 20.03 -3.10 -8.18
CA LYS A 822 19.51 -2.36 -9.35
C LYS A 822 18.13 -2.84 -9.79
N ASN A 823 17.89 -4.15 -9.72
CA ASN A 823 16.63 -4.76 -10.13
C ASN A 823 15.57 -4.78 -9.01
N ASP A 824 15.89 -4.19 -7.85
CA ASP A 824 15.00 -4.09 -6.69
C ASP A 824 14.68 -2.62 -6.42
N GLU A 825 13.41 -2.26 -6.58
CA GLU A 825 12.92 -0.89 -6.42
C GLU A 825 13.19 -0.34 -5.02
N TRP A 826 12.95 -1.15 -3.99
CA TRP A 826 13.05 -0.72 -2.60
C TRP A 826 14.50 -0.57 -2.16
N LEU A 827 15.36 -1.54 -2.51
CA LEU A 827 16.79 -1.43 -2.23
C LEU A 827 17.41 -0.27 -2.98
N SER A 828 17.09 -0.08 -4.27
CA SER A 828 17.61 1.05 -5.05
C SER A 828 17.20 2.39 -4.45
N LYS A 829 15.92 2.54 -4.10
CA LYS A 829 15.39 3.77 -3.49
C LYS A 829 15.99 4.03 -2.11
N ALA A 830 16.14 3.00 -1.28
CA ALA A 830 16.75 3.11 0.04
C ALA A 830 18.24 3.48 -0.04
N ILE A 831 19.01 2.87 -0.95
CA ILE A 831 20.41 3.24 -1.19
C ILE A 831 20.52 4.70 -1.63
N TYR A 832 19.69 5.13 -2.58
CA TYR A 832 19.71 6.52 -3.06
C TYR A 832 19.36 7.51 -1.94
N ALA A 833 18.35 7.20 -1.13
CA ALA A 833 17.95 8.01 0.01
C ALA A 833 19.07 8.12 1.06
N VAL A 834 19.58 6.98 1.53
CA VAL A 834 20.62 6.91 2.57
C VAL A 834 21.96 7.44 2.09
N ALA A 835 22.25 7.36 0.79
CA ALA A 835 23.44 8.01 0.21
C ALA A 835 23.45 9.52 0.46
N HIS A 836 22.31 10.20 0.62
CA HIS A 836 22.28 11.63 0.97
C HIS A 836 22.84 11.91 2.37
N GLN A 837 22.67 10.98 3.32
CA GLN A 837 23.26 11.05 4.67
C GLN A 837 24.78 10.78 4.62
N HIS A 838 25.22 9.84 3.76
CA HIS A 838 26.62 9.44 3.61
C HIS A 838 27.28 10.00 2.32
N ARG A 839 26.84 11.19 1.91
CA ARG A 839 27.06 11.78 0.58
C ARG A 839 28.51 11.83 0.14
N LYS A 840 29.41 12.28 1.02
CA LYS A 840 30.84 12.46 0.71
C LYS A 840 31.49 11.12 0.34
N GLY A 841 31.27 10.08 1.14
CA GLY A 841 31.78 8.74 0.87
C GLY A 841 31.25 8.13 -0.42
N PHE A 842 29.94 8.29 -0.65
CA PHE A 842 29.28 7.76 -1.83
C PHE A 842 29.82 8.40 -3.12
N LEU A 843 29.96 9.73 -3.14
CA LEU A 843 30.56 10.45 -4.27
C LEU A 843 32.04 10.09 -4.46
N SER A 844 32.81 9.98 -3.39
CA SER A 844 34.22 9.56 -3.47
C SER A 844 34.34 8.16 -4.08
N GLY A 845 33.50 7.20 -3.67
CA GLY A 845 33.44 5.87 -4.26
C GLY A 845 33.08 5.90 -5.75
N PHE A 846 32.06 6.70 -6.12
CA PHE A 846 31.65 6.87 -7.50
C PHE A 846 32.77 7.44 -8.38
N LEU A 847 33.40 8.54 -7.96
CA LEU A 847 34.47 9.20 -8.71
C LEU A 847 35.72 8.32 -8.84
N ALA A 848 36.04 7.54 -7.80
CA ALA A 848 37.16 6.59 -7.86
C ALA A 848 36.93 5.49 -8.90
N ALA A 849 35.69 5.03 -9.06
CA ALA A 849 35.32 4.03 -10.07
C ALA A 849 35.08 4.63 -11.47
N ASN A 850 34.89 5.95 -11.57
CA ASN A 850 34.59 6.65 -12.81
C ASN A 850 35.51 7.87 -12.97
N SER A 851 36.82 7.63 -13.07
CA SER A 851 37.85 8.69 -13.13
C SER A 851 37.67 9.68 -14.28
N ASP A 852 37.01 9.23 -15.36
CA ASP A 852 36.76 10.03 -16.57
C ASP A 852 35.41 10.76 -16.52
N TYR A 853 34.67 10.65 -15.42
CA TYR A 853 33.42 11.37 -15.22
C TYR A 853 33.70 12.87 -15.13
N ASP A 854 33.29 13.62 -16.16
CA ASP A 854 33.53 15.07 -16.25
C ASP A 854 32.80 15.79 -15.11
N LYS A 855 33.57 16.48 -14.26
CA LYS A 855 33.05 17.33 -13.17
C LYS A 855 32.24 18.52 -13.69
N LYS A 856 32.25 18.78 -15.00
CA LYS A 856 31.27 19.67 -15.59
C LYS A 856 29.92 19.03 -15.42
N LYS A 857 29.10 19.64 -14.54
CA LYS A 857 27.64 19.56 -14.53
C LYS A 857 27.15 18.92 -15.84
N PRO A 858 26.36 17.83 -15.83
CA PRO A 858 25.29 17.78 -16.81
C PRO A 858 24.60 19.13 -16.60
N GLY A 859 24.83 20.06 -17.52
CA GLY A 859 24.30 21.40 -17.34
C GLY A 859 22.83 21.21 -17.02
N GLU A 860 22.24 22.11 -16.23
CA GLU A 860 20.93 22.57 -16.65
C GLU A 860 21.05 22.71 -18.17
N LEU A 861 20.43 21.80 -18.93
CA LEU A 861 20.28 22.03 -20.34
C LEU A 861 19.51 23.33 -20.32
N LYS A 862 20.22 24.42 -20.59
CA LYS A 862 19.65 25.75 -20.60
C LYS A 862 18.85 25.82 -21.89
N ARG A 863 17.73 25.10 -21.90
CA ARG A 863 16.86 24.83 -23.05
C ARG A 863 16.33 26.13 -23.64
N GLU A 864 16.34 27.20 -22.86
CA GLU A 864 16.04 28.56 -23.28
C GLU A 864 17.13 29.21 -24.14
N GLN A 865 18.39 28.80 -24.03
CA GLN A 865 19.52 29.48 -24.69
C GLN A 865 19.48 29.32 -26.21
N PRO A 866 19.83 30.36 -26.99
CA PRO A 866 19.83 30.29 -28.45
C PRO A 866 20.91 29.34 -29.00
N THR A 867 21.95 29.05 -28.22
CA THR A 867 23.12 28.26 -28.63
C THR A 867 23.05 26.77 -28.28
N ILE A 868 21.96 26.30 -27.66
CA ILE A 868 21.82 24.86 -27.34
C ILE A 868 21.79 24.02 -28.63
N ASN A 869 22.43 22.86 -28.58
CA ASN A 869 22.35 21.87 -29.65
C ASN A 869 21.04 21.08 -29.50
N ASP A 870 20.10 21.30 -30.40
CA ASP A 870 18.77 20.67 -30.43
C ASP A 870 18.66 19.56 -31.49
N ASN A 871 19.78 19.00 -31.97
CA ASN A 871 19.76 17.95 -33.00
C ASN A 871 19.18 16.62 -32.50
N THR A 872 19.16 16.38 -31.20
CA THR A 872 18.58 15.19 -30.58
C THR A 872 17.11 15.36 -30.20
N TRP A 873 16.56 16.58 -30.34
CA TRP A 873 15.16 16.86 -30.02
C TRP A 873 14.26 16.25 -31.08
N LYS A 874 13.14 15.67 -30.65
CA LYS A 874 12.15 15.06 -31.55
C LYS A 874 11.33 16.15 -32.22
N GLU A 875 10.64 15.84 -33.31
CA GLU A 875 9.81 16.80 -34.04
C GLU A 875 8.31 16.56 -33.77
N MET A 876 7.55 17.65 -33.70
CA MET A 876 6.10 17.64 -33.54
C MET A 876 5.48 18.71 -34.43
N GLN A 877 4.41 18.35 -35.15
CA GLN A 877 3.60 19.32 -35.88
C GLN A 877 2.77 20.11 -34.86
N LEU A 878 2.81 21.44 -34.87
CA LEU A 878 1.97 22.28 -34.00
C LEU A 878 1.19 23.32 -34.83
N PRO A 879 0.00 23.74 -34.37
CA PRO A 879 -0.63 23.42 -33.08
C PRO A 879 -1.42 22.10 -33.07
N GLN A 880 -1.41 21.39 -31.94
CA GLN A 880 -2.27 20.25 -31.58
C GLN A 880 -2.01 19.86 -30.12
N TYR A 881 -2.83 18.97 -29.58
CA TYR A 881 -2.55 18.26 -28.34
C TYR A 881 -1.32 17.35 -28.49
N MET A 882 -0.48 17.26 -27.47
CA MET A 882 0.74 16.44 -27.54
C MET A 882 0.43 14.93 -27.54
N GLU A 883 -0.67 14.53 -26.91
CA GLU A 883 -1.19 13.15 -26.86
C GLU A 883 -1.65 12.72 -28.27
N ALA A 884 -2.31 13.62 -29.00
CA ALA A 884 -2.70 13.38 -30.40
C ALA A 884 -1.49 13.22 -31.33
N ALA A 885 -0.34 13.78 -30.94
CA ALA A 885 0.94 13.59 -31.63
C ALA A 885 1.73 12.35 -31.17
N GLY A 886 1.16 11.53 -30.27
CA GLY A 886 1.76 10.30 -29.74
C GLY A 886 2.69 10.50 -28.56
N LEU A 887 2.67 11.68 -27.91
CA LEU A 887 3.37 11.95 -26.65
C LEU A 887 2.36 11.96 -25.50
N ASN A 888 2.07 10.78 -24.95
CA ASN A 888 1.13 10.59 -23.84
C ASN A 888 1.86 10.68 -22.50
N ILE A 889 2.12 11.89 -22.01
CA ILE A 889 2.77 12.12 -20.73
C ILE A 889 2.08 13.26 -19.98
N ASP A 890 1.93 13.14 -18.67
CA ASP A 890 1.75 14.31 -17.80
C ASP A 890 3.17 14.79 -17.45
N GLY A 891 3.47 16.09 -17.40
CA GLY A 891 4.84 16.54 -17.11
C GLY A 891 5.28 17.88 -17.70
N LEU A 892 6.58 18.07 -17.79
CA LEU A 892 7.23 19.26 -18.32
C LEU A 892 7.85 18.99 -19.69
N VAL A 893 7.40 19.72 -20.70
CA VAL A 893 7.85 19.57 -22.10
C VAL A 893 8.35 20.89 -22.65
N TRP A 894 9.51 20.87 -23.30
CA TRP A 894 10.04 22.02 -24.04
C TRP A 894 9.73 21.91 -25.51
N PHE A 895 9.30 23.01 -26.10
CA PHE A 895 9.14 23.20 -27.53
C PHE A 895 10.11 24.26 -28.05
N ARG A 896 10.71 24.05 -29.22
CA ARG A 896 11.68 24.95 -29.82
C ARG A 896 11.48 25.13 -31.32
N LYS A 897 11.62 26.37 -31.79
CA LYS A 897 11.54 26.71 -33.22
C LYS A 897 12.51 27.81 -33.60
N THR A 898 13.10 27.66 -34.78
CA THR A 898 13.91 28.71 -35.41
C THR A 898 13.08 29.40 -36.49
N ILE A 899 13.16 30.73 -36.54
CA ILE A 899 12.57 31.54 -37.60
C ILE A 899 13.62 32.49 -38.19
N GLU A 900 13.49 32.80 -39.47
CA GLU A 900 14.30 33.79 -40.17
C GLU A 900 13.52 35.11 -40.27
N LEU A 901 14.10 36.20 -39.77
CA LEU A 901 13.47 37.51 -39.71
C LEU A 901 14.19 38.52 -40.60
N PRO A 902 13.47 39.35 -41.39
CA PRO A 902 14.10 40.39 -42.19
C PRO A 902 14.72 41.49 -41.31
N ALA A 903 15.72 42.21 -41.83
CA ALA A 903 16.35 43.32 -41.10
C ALA A 903 15.37 44.42 -40.65
N SER A 904 14.23 44.56 -41.32
CA SER A 904 13.19 45.54 -41.01
C SER A 904 12.44 45.31 -39.69
N VAL A 905 12.56 44.13 -39.06
CA VAL A 905 11.94 43.84 -37.75
C VAL A 905 12.94 43.80 -36.60
N ALA A 906 14.24 43.84 -36.89
CA ALA A 906 15.29 43.79 -35.88
C ALA A 906 15.24 45.02 -34.95
N GLY A 907 15.41 44.81 -33.64
CA GLY A 907 15.40 45.89 -32.64
C GLY A 907 14.04 46.55 -32.40
N LYS A 908 12.94 46.08 -32.99
CA LYS A 908 11.58 46.59 -32.78
C LYS A 908 10.84 45.81 -31.69
N LYS A 909 9.82 46.43 -31.09
CA LYS A 909 8.82 45.72 -30.27
C LYS A 909 8.01 44.77 -31.15
N ALA A 910 7.55 43.67 -30.58
CA ALA A 910 6.70 42.70 -31.27
C ALA A 910 5.72 42.04 -30.29
N ILE A 911 4.81 41.24 -30.80
CA ILE A 911 3.91 40.39 -30.02
C ILE A 911 4.10 38.95 -30.49
N ILE A 912 4.13 37.99 -29.56
CA ILE A 912 4.05 36.56 -29.87
C ILE A 912 2.73 36.01 -29.31
N SER A 913 2.03 35.22 -30.11
CA SER A 913 0.82 34.49 -29.74
C SER A 913 1.08 33.01 -29.94
N LEU A 914 0.80 32.20 -28.92
CA LEU A 914 1.02 30.74 -28.92
C LEU A 914 -0.31 29.96 -29.00
N GLY A 915 -1.44 30.64 -29.15
CA GLY A 915 -2.76 30.02 -29.06
C GLY A 915 -3.09 29.67 -27.61
N ASN A 916 -3.90 28.62 -27.42
CA ASN A 916 -4.25 28.13 -26.10
C ASN A 916 -3.20 27.15 -25.60
N ILE A 917 -2.88 27.23 -24.31
CA ILE A 917 -2.03 26.27 -23.60
C ILE A 917 -2.75 25.92 -22.30
N ASP A 918 -2.76 24.63 -21.95
CA ASP A 918 -3.31 24.15 -20.69
C ASP A 918 -2.28 24.31 -19.55
N ASP A 919 -2.76 24.53 -18.32
CA ASP A 919 -1.94 24.72 -17.11
C ASP A 919 -0.91 25.86 -17.14
N SER A 920 0.37 25.59 -17.42
CA SER A 920 1.45 26.57 -17.26
C SER A 920 2.40 26.63 -18.46
N ASP A 921 2.91 27.83 -18.77
CA ASP A 921 3.99 28.02 -19.72
C ASP A 921 5.00 29.10 -19.30
N VAL A 922 6.23 28.96 -19.82
CA VAL A 922 7.24 30.02 -19.83
C VAL A 922 7.85 30.11 -21.23
N THR A 923 7.81 31.32 -21.82
CA THR A 923 8.23 31.56 -23.20
C THR A 923 9.50 32.42 -23.27
N TYR A 924 10.45 31.98 -24.09
CA TYR A 924 11.74 32.62 -24.32
C TYR A 924 11.98 32.90 -25.80
N LEU A 925 12.62 34.04 -26.08
CA LEU A 925 13.05 34.43 -27.42
C LEU A 925 14.54 34.82 -27.38
N ASN A 926 15.36 34.14 -28.15
CA ASN A 926 16.82 34.31 -28.16
C ASN A 926 17.47 34.22 -26.76
N GLY A 927 16.91 33.39 -25.86
CA GLY A 927 17.38 33.24 -24.48
C GLY A 927 16.81 34.26 -23.49
N ILE A 928 15.96 35.19 -23.93
CA ILE A 928 15.32 36.19 -23.07
C ILE A 928 13.87 35.77 -22.80
N LYS A 929 13.48 35.67 -21.52
CA LYS A 929 12.09 35.41 -21.13
C LYS A 929 11.19 36.57 -21.59
N VAL A 930 10.15 36.28 -22.35
CA VAL A 930 9.19 37.27 -22.88
C VAL A 930 7.79 37.13 -22.28
N GLY A 931 7.48 35.99 -21.64
CA GLY A 931 6.20 35.79 -20.96
C GLY A 931 6.12 34.49 -20.17
N SER A 932 5.13 34.40 -19.30
CA SER A 932 4.73 33.17 -18.61
C SER A 932 3.34 33.34 -18.01
N ILE A 933 2.59 32.24 -17.96
CA ILE A 933 1.31 32.12 -17.24
C ILE A 933 1.35 30.77 -16.52
N GLU A 934 0.88 30.73 -15.28
CA GLU A 934 0.89 29.52 -14.44
C GLU A 934 -0.54 29.17 -13.99
N ARG A 935 -0.87 27.87 -13.98
CA ARG A 935 -2.13 27.31 -13.46
C ARG A 935 -3.40 27.96 -14.07
N ARG A 936 -3.44 28.06 -15.39
CA ARG A 936 -4.58 28.58 -16.15
C ARG A 936 -5.00 27.60 -17.23
N TYR A 937 -6.18 27.03 -17.00
CA TYR A 937 -6.79 26.02 -17.86
C TYR A 937 -7.14 26.57 -19.24
N ASN A 938 -6.57 25.98 -20.30
CA ASN A 938 -6.88 26.26 -21.71
C ASN A 938 -6.94 27.76 -22.10
N ASP A 939 -6.15 28.61 -21.45
CA ASP A 939 -6.16 30.06 -21.66
C ASP A 939 -5.29 30.50 -22.86
N LYS A 940 -5.60 31.64 -23.48
CA LYS A 940 -4.83 32.14 -24.63
C LYS A 940 -3.52 32.80 -24.18
N ARG A 941 -2.39 32.39 -24.78
CA ARG A 941 -1.05 32.92 -24.47
C ARG A 941 -0.61 33.95 -25.50
N VAL A 942 -0.54 35.22 -25.08
CA VAL A 942 -0.08 36.36 -25.88
C VAL A 942 0.88 37.21 -25.06
N TYR A 943 2.11 37.41 -25.57
CA TYR A 943 3.17 38.11 -24.85
C TYR A 943 3.78 39.24 -25.69
N GLU A 944 4.10 40.36 -25.03
CA GLU A 944 4.86 41.44 -25.64
C GLU A 944 6.36 41.12 -25.66
N ILE A 945 6.99 41.30 -26.81
CA ILE A 945 8.42 41.16 -27.01
C ILE A 945 9.05 42.56 -26.91
N PRO A 946 9.94 42.82 -25.93
CA PRO A 946 10.64 44.08 -25.81
C PRO A 946 11.50 44.44 -27.03
N ALA A 947 11.71 45.74 -27.26
CA ALA A 947 12.64 46.21 -28.28
C ALA A 947 14.07 45.73 -27.98
N GLY A 948 14.77 45.26 -29.01
CA GLY A 948 16.15 44.74 -28.88
C GLY A 948 16.26 43.23 -28.72
N VAL A 949 15.15 42.50 -28.48
CA VAL A 949 15.18 41.03 -28.37
C VAL A 949 15.26 40.36 -29.76
N LEU A 950 14.55 40.92 -30.76
CA LEU A 950 14.56 40.44 -32.15
C LEU A 950 15.82 40.88 -32.90
N LYS A 951 16.40 39.95 -33.65
CA LYS A 951 17.59 40.17 -34.49
C LYS A 951 17.26 39.99 -35.97
N ALA A 952 18.06 40.58 -36.84
CA ALA A 952 18.00 40.29 -38.27
C ALA A 952 18.54 38.86 -38.52
N GLY A 953 17.90 38.11 -39.41
CA GLY A 953 18.22 36.72 -39.69
C GLY A 953 17.65 35.75 -38.66
N LYS A 954 18.43 34.74 -38.28
CA LYS A 954 18.02 33.64 -37.40
C LYS A 954 17.63 34.11 -35.99
N ASN A 955 16.43 33.74 -35.56
CA ASN A 955 15.92 33.90 -34.19
C ASN A 955 15.41 32.56 -33.68
N THR A 956 15.47 32.34 -32.37
CA THR A 956 15.02 31.09 -31.75
C THR A 956 13.99 31.35 -30.67
N ILE A 957 12.90 30.58 -30.71
CA ILE A 957 11.84 30.54 -29.71
C ILE A 957 11.98 29.24 -28.93
N ALA A 958 11.89 29.31 -27.60
CA ALA A 958 11.80 28.15 -26.72
C ALA A 958 10.63 28.35 -25.74
N ILE A 959 9.81 27.33 -25.54
CA ILE A 959 8.62 27.36 -24.70
C ILE A 959 8.69 26.16 -23.77
N ARG A 960 8.60 26.37 -22.46
CA ARG A 960 8.45 25.30 -21.47
C ARG A 960 6.97 25.23 -21.09
N VAL A 961 6.34 24.09 -21.32
CA VAL A 961 4.93 23.83 -20.99
C VAL A 961 4.89 22.79 -19.87
N GLU A 962 4.08 23.04 -18.86
CA GLU A 962 3.75 22.08 -17.79
C GLU A 962 2.32 21.62 -18.02
N ASP A 963 2.11 20.31 -18.05
CA ASP A 963 0.81 19.66 -18.07
C ASP A 963 0.69 18.79 -16.82
N THR A 964 -0.35 19.02 -16.03
CA THR A 964 -0.58 18.32 -14.76
C THR A 964 -1.68 17.26 -14.85
N GLY A 965 -2.30 17.11 -16.03
CA GLY A 965 -3.25 16.04 -16.34
C GLY A 965 -4.28 16.45 -17.38
N GLY A 966 -4.60 15.56 -18.33
CA GLY A 966 -5.62 15.81 -19.35
C GLY A 966 -5.02 15.80 -20.75
N GLY A 967 -5.29 16.84 -21.55
CA GLY A 967 -4.68 17.00 -22.87
C GLY A 967 -3.80 18.24 -22.89
N GLY A 968 -2.49 18.08 -22.97
CA GLY A 968 -1.54 19.18 -22.94
C GLY A 968 -0.98 19.60 -24.31
N GLY A 969 0.01 20.48 -24.30
CA GLY A 969 0.66 21.02 -25.51
C GLY A 969 0.10 22.37 -25.96
N LEU A 970 0.07 22.62 -27.28
CA LEU A 970 -0.38 23.89 -27.87
C LEU A 970 -1.57 23.64 -28.82
N PRO A 971 -2.78 23.34 -28.32
CA PRO A 971 -3.93 22.92 -29.14
C PRO A 971 -4.68 24.03 -29.89
N GLY A 972 -4.15 25.26 -29.96
CA GLY A 972 -4.80 26.40 -30.66
C GLY A 972 -4.98 26.21 -32.19
N LYS A 973 -5.58 27.18 -32.88
CA LYS A 973 -5.67 27.12 -34.37
C LYS A 973 -4.38 27.62 -35.04
N PRO A 974 -4.00 27.14 -36.25
CA PRO A 974 -2.78 27.57 -36.94
C PRO A 974 -2.64 29.10 -37.11
N GLU A 975 -3.75 29.82 -37.31
CA GLU A 975 -3.79 31.28 -37.43
C GLU A 975 -3.54 32.04 -36.11
N GLU A 976 -3.58 31.34 -34.98
CA GLU A 976 -3.35 31.87 -33.63
C GLU A 976 -1.89 31.72 -33.16
N LEU A 977 -1.10 30.87 -33.81
CA LEU A 977 0.34 30.74 -33.56
C LEU A 977 1.12 31.69 -34.48
N PHE A 978 1.52 32.84 -33.98
CA PHE A 978 2.22 33.85 -34.78
C PHE A 978 3.12 34.78 -33.99
N LEU A 979 4.07 35.41 -34.70
CA LEU A 979 4.83 36.56 -34.24
C LEU A 979 4.48 37.78 -35.10
N GLN A 980 4.13 38.91 -34.48
CA GLN A 980 3.76 40.14 -35.17
C GLN A 980 4.71 41.29 -34.81
N ALA A 981 5.38 41.86 -35.80
CA ALA A 981 6.31 42.97 -35.65
C ALA A 981 6.16 43.95 -36.81
N ASN A 982 6.16 45.26 -36.53
CA ASN A 982 6.13 46.32 -37.55
C ASN A 982 5.01 46.14 -38.61
N GLY A 983 3.80 45.79 -38.17
CA GLY A 983 2.64 45.55 -39.04
C GLY A 983 2.65 44.23 -39.82
N ARG A 984 3.70 43.43 -39.72
CA ARG A 984 3.84 42.13 -40.38
C ARG A 984 3.58 40.98 -39.41
N LYS A 985 2.73 40.04 -39.81
CA LYS A 985 2.43 38.79 -39.07
C LYS A 985 3.20 37.63 -39.69
N ILE A 986 3.90 36.85 -38.87
CA ILE A 986 4.72 35.70 -39.26
C ILE A 986 4.12 34.47 -38.58
N SER A 987 3.72 33.47 -39.38
CA SER A 987 3.16 32.23 -38.83
C SER A 987 4.23 31.44 -38.07
N LEU A 988 3.83 30.88 -36.92
CA LEU A 988 4.64 29.95 -36.13
C LEU A 988 4.14 28.50 -36.23
N ALA A 989 3.01 28.26 -36.92
CA ALA A 989 2.50 26.92 -37.18
C ALA A 989 3.49 26.08 -38.01
N GLY A 990 3.37 24.76 -37.94
CA GLY A 990 4.24 23.79 -38.61
C GLY A 990 5.09 23.00 -37.62
N ILE A 991 6.20 22.44 -38.11
CA ILE A 991 7.10 21.60 -37.31
C ILE A 991 7.79 22.45 -36.22
N TRP A 992 7.79 21.91 -34.99
CA TRP A 992 8.57 22.34 -33.84
C TRP A 992 9.41 21.17 -33.35
N LYS A 993 10.54 21.46 -32.73
CA LYS A 993 11.32 20.46 -32.00
C LYS A 993 10.83 20.40 -30.56
N TYR A 994 10.89 19.24 -29.91
CA TYR A 994 10.58 19.09 -28.50
C TYR A 994 11.54 18.17 -27.74
N ASP A 995 11.62 18.40 -26.44
CA ASP A 995 12.37 17.61 -25.46
C ASP A 995 11.60 17.54 -24.14
N VAL A 996 11.55 16.35 -23.53
CA VAL A 996 10.83 16.14 -22.27
C VAL A 996 11.77 16.44 -21.11
N GLU A 997 11.41 17.38 -20.24
CA GLU A 997 12.17 17.70 -19.03
C GLU A 997 11.80 16.76 -17.88
N LEU A 998 10.51 16.50 -17.69
CA LEU A 998 10.00 15.66 -16.60
C LEU A 998 8.70 15.00 -17.04
N GLU A 999 8.45 13.77 -16.60
CA GLU A 999 7.16 13.08 -16.73
C GLU A 999 6.64 12.79 -15.32
N TYR A 1000 5.42 13.25 -15.04
CA TYR A 1000 4.66 12.89 -13.86
C TYR A 1000 4.06 11.49 -14.06
N GLY A 1001 4.20 10.62 -13.06
CA GLY A 1001 3.44 9.37 -13.01
C GLY A 1001 3.93 8.19 -13.87
N SER A 1002 5.06 8.26 -14.59
CA SER A 1002 5.57 7.05 -15.25
C SER A 1002 6.04 6.02 -14.23
N ARG A 1003 5.54 4.79 -14.35
CA ARG A 1003 6.00 3.57 -13.64
C ARG A 1003 7.45 3.18 -13.98
N ARG A 1004 8.22 4.08 -14.58
CA ARG A 1004 9.65 3.86 -14.79
C ARG A 1004 10.35 4.12 -13.47
N SER A 1005 11.11 3.13 -13.02
CA SER A 1005 12.06 3.34 -11.92
C SER A 1005 12.90 4.59 -12.27
N MET A 1006 13.10 5.49 -11.32
CA MET A 1006 14.01 6.65 -11.52
C MET A 1006 15.44 6.21 -11.88
N PHE A 1007 15.74 4.92 -11.69
CA PHE A 1007 17.00 4.25 -12.02
C PHE A 1007 16.95 3.52 -13.39
N GLU A 1008 15.86 3.63 -14.16
CA GLU A 1008 15.76 2.99 -15.47
C GLU A 1008 16.70 3.67 -16.48
N GLY A 1009 17.65 2.91 -17.02
CA GLY A 1009 18.62 3.42 -18.00
C GLY A 1009 19.76 4.27 -17.42
N ILE A 1010 19.82 4.48 -16.10
CA ILE A 1010 20.89 5.24 -15.42
C ILE A 1010 21.29 4.53 -14.12
N THR A 1011 22.60 4.49 -13.82
CA THR A 1011 23.04 3.90 -12.54
C THR A 1011 22.72 4.82 -11.37
N ILE A 1012 22.40 4.25 -10.21
CA ILE A 1012 22.18 5.00 -8.95
C ILE A 1012 23.36 5.95 -8.69
N GLY A 1013 24.59 5.44 -8.85
CA GLY A 1013 25.83 6.22 -8.72
C GLY A 1013 25.88 7.46 -9.61
N LYS A 1014 25.57 7.29 -10.90
CA LYS A 1014 25.57 8.39 -11.87
C LYS A 1014 24.46 9.40 -11.57
N LEU A 1015 23.24 8.93 -11.31
CA LEU A 1015 22.11 9.82 -10.98
C LEU A 1015 22.39 10.64 -9.73
N PHE A 1016 22.97 10.00 -8.71
CA PHE A 1016 23.35 10.65 -7.46
C PHE A 1016 24.44 11.70 -7.69
N ALA A 1017 25.49 11.36 -8.46
CA ALA A 1017 26.56 12.29 -8.80
C ALA A 1017 26.05 13.49 -9.62
N ASP A 1018 25.24 13.24 -10.65
CA ASP A 1018 24.63 14.29 -11.48
C ASP A 1018 23.88 15.33 -10.62
N SER A 1019 23.21 14.88 -9.55
CA SER A 1019 22.40 15.72 -8.65
C SER A 1019 23.20 16.38 -7.51
N ASN A 1020 24.22 15.70 -6.99
CA ASN A 1020 24.87 16.08 -5.72
C ASN A 1020 26.33 16.54 -5.83
N LEU A 1021 27.01 16.36 -6.97
CA LEU A 1021 28.45 16.63 -7.07
C LEU A 1021 28.82 18.10 -6.76
N ASN A 1022 27.97 19.05 -7.14
CA ASN A 1022 28.20 20.48 -6.87
C ASN A 1022 27.74 20.94 -5.49
N LYS A 1023 27.09 20.05 -4.71
CA LYS A 1023 26.54 20.33 -3.38
C LYS A 1023 27.45 19.82 -2.26
N VAL A 1024 28.59 19.24 -2.62
CA VAL A 1024 29.62 18.80 -1.70
C VAL A 1024 30.88 19.57 -2.04
N ASP A 1025 31.40 20.31 -1.07
CA ASP A 1025 32.79 20.70 -1.14
C ASP A 1025 33.60 19.42 -0.91
N LEU A 1026 33.99 18.76 -2.01
CA LEU A 1026 34.93 17.63 -1.99
C LEU A 1026 36.36 18.12 -1.66
N GLY A 1027 36.46 19.27 -0.99
CA GLY A 1027 37.64 20.06 -0.74
C GLY A 1027 38.77 19.20 -0.22
N GLU A 1028 39.88 19.29 -0.95
CA GLU A 1028 41.21 18.99 -0.44
C GLU A 1028 41.42 19.80 0.84
N THR A 1029 41.26 19.17 2.01
CA THR A 1029 41.94 19.64 3.21
C THR A 1029 43.43 19.46 2.97
N SER A 1030 44.07 20.46 2.36
CA SER A 1030 45.52 20.52 2.31
C SER A 1030 46.02 21.04 3.65
N THR A 1031 46.58 20.17 4.48
CA THR A 1031 47.51 20.59 5.54
C THR A 1031 48.64 21.38 4.87
N SER A 1032 48.84 22.64 5.24
CA SER A 1032 50.00 23.38 4.77
C SER A 1032 51.28 22.74 5.34
N ALA A 1033 52.41 22.93 4.66
CA ALA A 1033 53.73 22.42 5.08
C ALA A 1033 54.17 22.89 6.49
N SER A 1034 53.41 23.77 7.16
CA SER A 1034 53.64 24.26 8.51
C SER A 1034 52.73 23.64 9.59
N GLY A 1035 51.89 22.65 9.27
CA GLY A 1035 51.06 21.94 10.25
C GLY A 1035 49.88 22.75 10.82
N ALA A 1036 49.43 23.80 10.13
CA ALA A 1036 48.28 24.62 10.50
C ALA A 1036 47.00 24.16 9.81
N THR A 1037 45.87 24.18 10.54
CA THR A 1037 44.54 23.95 9.97
C THR A 1037 44.13 25.19 9.16
N VAL A 1038 43.99 25.04 7.85
CA VAL A 1038 43.58 26.14 6.96
C VAL A 1038 42.07 26.10 6.75
N ILE A 1039 41.39 27.19 7.10
CA ILE A 1039 39.95 27.39 6.94
C ILE A 1039 39.75 28.47 5.87
N LYS A 1040 39.01 28.18 4.81
CA LYS A 1040 38.57 29.22 3.86
C LYS A 1040 37.17 29.67 4.27
N LEU A 1041 37.00 30.95 4.51
CA LEU A 1041 35.74 31.56 4.93
C LEU A 1041 35.39 32.67 3.95
N LYS A 1042 34.17 32.71 3.44
CA LYS A 1042 33.72 33.68 2.44
C LYS A 1042 32.43 34.37 2.88
N VAL A 1043 32.25 35.62 2.46
CA VAL A 1043 30.94 36.29 2.55
C VAL A 1043 30.04 35.80 1.41
N ILE A 1044 28.81 35.39 1.72
CA ILE A 1044 27.79 35.10 0.70
C ILE A 1044 27.29 36.43 0.14
N LYS A 1045 27.54 36.65 -1.16
CA LYS A 1045 27.23 37.91 -1.85
C LYS A 1045 25.75 38.28 -1.72
N ASN A 1046 25.47 39.50 -1.27
CA ASN A 1046 24.14 40.08 -1.04
C ASN A 1046 23.30 39.40 0.07
N GLU A 1047 23.89 38.55 0.92
CA GLU A 1047 23.14 37.83 1.96
C GLU A 1047 23.52 38.18 3.40
N MET A 1048 24.59 38.97 3.63
CA MET A 1048 25.10 39.30 4.97
C MET A 1048 25.29 38.06 5.85
N LYS A 1049 25.92 37.01 5.29
CA LYS A 1049 26.24 35.74 5.95
C LYS A 1049 27.65 35.29 5.59
N TYR A 1050 28.26 34.54 6.49
CA TYR A 1050 29.40 33.69 6.13
C TYR A 1050 28.90 32.42 5.42
N ASP A 1051 29.69 31.89 4.49
CA ASP A 1051 29.42 30.64 3.77
C ASP A 1051 29.48 29.42 4.69
N LEU A 1052 30.36 29.44 5.69
CA LEU A 1052 30.39 28.47 6.77
C LEU A 1052 29.56 28.99 7.95
N LYS A 1053 28.69 28.13 8.49
CA LYS A 1053 27.99 28.36 9.77
C LYS A 1053 28.77 27.81 10.96
N GLU A 1054 29.57 26.78 10.72
CA GLU A 1054 30.47 26.20 11.71
C GLU A 1054 31.75 25.65 11.06
N PHE A 1055 32.85 25.64 11.82
CA PHE A 1055 34.07 24.91 11.47
C PHE A 1055 34.78 24.40 12.73
N THR A 1056 35.56 23.34 12.61
CA THR A 1056 36.19 22.65 13.75
C THR A 1056 37.71 22.80 13.73
N VAL A 1057 38.30 23.06 14.89
CA VAL A 1057 39.74 23.14 15.11
C VAL A 1057 40.14 22.38 16.37
N GLU A 1058 41.35 21.83 16.40
CA GLU A 1058 41.87 21.13 17.58
C GLU A 1058 42.45 22.11 18.61
N ALA A 1059 42.16 21.88 19.89
CA ALA A 1059 42.65 22.71 20.99
C ALA A 1059 44.18 22.85 20.97
N GLY A 1060 44.68 24.09 21.02
CA GLY A 1060 46.11 24.40 21.06
C GLY A 1060 46.87 24.24 19.73
N LYS A 1061 46.20 23.97 18.60
CA LYS A 1061 46.84 23.87 17.27
C LYS A 1061 46.82 25.21 16.51
N PRO A 1062 47.79 25.45 15.60
CA PRO A 1062 47.78 26.64 14.74
C PRO A 1062 46.65 26.57 13.69
N VAL A 1063 45.94 27.69 13.53
CA VAL A 1063 44.80 27.88 12.61
C VAL A 1063 45.08 29.07 11.70
N GLU A 1064 44.74 28.92 10.42
CA GLU A 1064 44.82 29.95 9.40
C GLU A 1064 43.46 30.11 8.73
N ILE A 1065 42.77 31.23 8.95
CA ILE A 1065 41.51 31.57 8.27
C ILE A 1065 41.85 32.48 7.08
N ILE A 1066 41.54 32.04 5.87
CA ILE A 1066 41.56 32.86 4.66
C ILE A 1066 40.15 33.42 4.47
N PHE A 1067 39.95 34.70 4.80
CA PHE A 1067 38.66 35.38 4.76
C PHE A 1067 38.50 36.20 3.48
N GLU A 1068 37.63 35.75 2.56
CA GLU A 1068 37.34 36.40 1.28
C GLU A 1068 36.03 37.20 1.32
N ASN A 1069 36.07 38.46 0.91
CA ASN A 1069 34.88 39.31 0.79
C ASN A 1069 34.53 39.58 -0.69
N PRO A 1070 33.72 38.74 -1.35
CA PRO A 1070 33.24 38.99 -2.72
C PRO A 1070 32.08 40.01 -2.78
N ASP A 1071 31.58 40.48 -1.63
CA ASP A 1071 30.40 41.35 -1.55
C ASP A 1071 30.78 42.82 -1.82
N PHE A 1072 29.78 43.65 -2.13
CA PHE A 1072 29.97 45.08 -2.36
C PHE A 1072 30.10 45.90 -1.07
N MET A 1073 29.76 45.32 0.09
CA MET A 1073 29.91 45.91 1.42
C MET A 1073 31.20 45.44 2.10
N GLN A 1074 31.69 46.19 3.10
CA GLN A 1074 32.86 45.79 3.89
C GLN A 1074 32.46 44.81 4.99
N HIS A 1075 33.32 43.85 5.29
CA HIS A 1075 33.09 42.86 6.35
C HIS A 1075 34.38 42.60 7.14
N ASN A 1076 34.25 42.33 8.44
CA ASN A 1076 35.33 41.81 9.27
C ASN A 1076 34.91 40.46 9.88
N LEU A 1077 35.82 39.81 10.59
CA LEU A 1077 35.61 38.57 11.33
C LEU A 1077 36.18 38.74 12.74
N VAL A 1078 35.35 38.57 13.76
CA VAL A 1078 35.75 38.62 15.17
C VAL A 1078 35.39 37.31 15.84
N ILE A 1079 36.37 36.63 16.44
CA ILE A 1079 36.20 35.39 17.21
C ILE A 1079 36.17 35.74 18.69
N GLY A 1080 35.09 35.39 19.38
CA GLY A 1080 34.85 35.67 20.78
C GLY A 1080 35.01 34.45 21.69
N GLN A 1081 35.01 34.68 23.01
CA GLN A 1081 34.93 33.62 24.03
C GLN A 1081 33.58 32.87 23.99
N VAL A 1082 33.52 31.65 24.52
CA VAL A 1082 32.28 30.87 24.64
C VAL A 1082 31.19 31.69 25.34
N GLY A 1083 30.02 31.81 24.71
CA GLY A 1083 28.88 32.58 25.23
C GLY A 1083 28.96 34.11 25.06
N SER A 1084 29.97 34.65 24.37
CA SER A 1084 30.19 36.10 24.25
C SER A 1084 29.49 36.81 23.08
N LEU A 1085 28.75 36.08 22.24
CA LEU A 1085 28.18 36.60 20.99
C LEU A 1085 27.34 37.87 21.21
N GLU A 1086 26.43 37.85 22.18
CA GLU A 1086 25.53 38.99 22.45
C GLU A 1086 26.29 40.20 23.04
N THR A 1087 27.30 39.95 23.88
CA THR A 1087 28.16 41.00 24.45
C THR A 1087 28.98 41.71 23.37
N ILE A 1088 29.61 40.94 22.48
CA ILE A 1088 30.39 41.47 21.35
C ILE A 1088 29.46 42.20 20.37
N GLY A 1089 28.30 41.63 20.07
CA GLY A 1089 27.29 42.23 19.20
C GLY A 1089 26.81 43.60 19.68
N LYS A 1090 26.39 43.71 20.94
CA LYS A 1090 25.95 44.99 21.54
C LYS A 1090 27.06 46.05 21.56
N ALA A 1091 28.32 45.65 21.70
CA ALA A 1091 29.44 46.57 21.62
C ALA A 1091 29.72 47.03 20.18
N ALA A 1092 29.57 46.13 19.20
CA ALA A 1092 29.67 46.46 17.79
C ALA A 1092 28.60 47.49 17.36
N ASP A 1093 27.36 47.36 17.84
CA ASP A 1093 26.31 48.34 17.57
C ASP A 1093 26.66 49.75 18.07
N LYS A 1094 27.32 49.86 19.23
CA LYS A 1094 27.77 51.16 19.76
C LYS A 1094 28.86 51.79 18.88
N MET A 1095 29.69 50.97 18.24
CA MET A 1095 30.74 51.44 17.33
C MET A 1095 30.20 52.05 16.04
N ALA A 1096 28.94 51.77 15.66
CA ALA A 1096 28.29 52.41 14.51
C ALA A 1096 28.17 53.94 14.66
N SER A 1097 28.17 54.43 15.91
CA SER A 1097 28.11 55.86 16.25
C SER A 1097 29.46 56.49 16.62
N ASP A 1098 30.53 55.71 16.63
CA ASP A 1098 31.88 56.19 16.95
C ASP A 1098 32.49 56.84 15.69
N PRO A 1099 32.83 58.15 15.71
CA PRO A 1099 33.45 58.82 14.56
C PRO A 1099 34.81 58.23 14.17
N GLN A 1100 35.43 57.39 15.02
CA GLN A 1100 36.67 56.64 14.74
C GLN A 1100 36.41 55.14 14.44
N GLY A 1101 35.16 54.71 14.23
CA GLY A 1101 34.79 53.30 14.06
C GLY A 1101 35.52 52.59 12.92
N ALA A 1102 35.68 53.27 11.76
CA ALA A 1102 36.42 52.75 10.62
C ALA A 1102 37.93 52.61 10.88
N GLU A 1103 38.54 53.55 11.63
CA GLU A 1103 39.95 53.47 12.01
C GLU A 1103 40.19 52.26 12.94
N LYS A 1104 39.22 51.96 13.80
CA LYS A 1104 39.20 50.80 14.70
C LYS A 1104 38.77 49.49 14.02
N GLN A 1105 38.63 49.47 12.69
CA GLN A 1105 38.22 48.30 11.91
C GLN A 1105 36.87 47.70 12.35
N TYR A 1106 36.05 48.49 13.07
CA TYR A 1106 34.84 48.05 13.76
C TYR A 1106 35.02 46.86 14.71
N VAL A 1107 36.23 46.66 15.28
CA VAL A 1107 36.48 45.60 16.27
C VAL A 1107 36.34 46.17 17.70
N PRO A 1108 35.37 45.69 18.52
CA PRO A 1108 35.22 46.14 19.90
C PRO A 1108 36.44 45.82 20.76
N GLN A 1109 36.92 46.78 21.55
CA GLN A 1109 37.98 46.57 22.53
C GLN A 1109 37.40 45.94 23.80
N LEU A 1110 37.15 44.65 23.74
CA LEU A 1110 36.55 43.84 24.81
C LEU A 1110 37.47 42.68 25.19
N PRO A 1111 37.55 42.29 26.49
CA PRO A 1111 38.30 41.10 26.90
C PRO A 1111 37.73 39.79 26.33
N GLU A 1112 36.46 39.80 25.90
CA GLU A 1112 35.79 38.67 25.27
C GLU A 1112 36.21 38.43 23.81
N VAL A 1113 36.87 39.40 23.15
CA VAL A 1113 37.39 39.24 21.79
C VAL A 1113 38.74 38.53 21.84
N LEU A 1114 38.83 37.37 21.20
CA LEU A 1114 40.05 36.55 21.17
C LEU A 1114 40.91 36.84 19.96
N PHE A 1115 40.30 36.86 18.78
CA PHE A 1115 40.98 37.05 17.51
C PHE A 1115 40.11 37.89 16.57
N SER A 1116 40.73 38.67 15.69
CA SER A 1116 39.98 39.48 14.74
C SER A 1116 40.76 39.69 13.44
N SER A 1117 40.05 39.69 12.32
CA SER A 1117 40.57 40.20 11.05
C SER A 1117 40.55 41.73 11.02
N LYS A 1118 41.22 42.32 10.02
CA LYS A 1118 40.95 43.70 9.61
C LYS A 1118 39.59 43.80 8.92
N LEU A 1119 39.14 45.03 8.67
CA LEU A 1119 37.99 45.29 7.82
C LEU A 1119 38.37 45.02 6.36
N VAL A 1120 37.72 44.04 5.74
CA VAL A 1120 38.02 43.55 4.39
C VAL A 1120 37.12 44.26 3.38
N ASN A 1121 37.72 44.94 2.41
CA ASN A 1121 36.99 45.65 1.36
C ASN A 1121 36.40 44.67 0.31
N PRO A 1122 35.44 45.14 -0.51
CA PRO A 1122 34.96 44.38 -1.66
C PRO A 1122 36.09 43.82 -2.53
N GLN A 1123 35.96 42.56 -2.90
CA GLN A 1123 36.94 41.76 -3.67
C GLN A 1123 38.32 41.62 -3.02
N GLN A 1124 38.45 41.86 -1.71
CA GLN A 1124 39.69 41.60 -0.97
C GLN A 1124 39.62 40.29 -0.18
N THR A 1125 40.81 39.79 0.14
CA THR A 1125 41.01 38.64 1.01
C THR A 1125 41.96 39.03 2.13
N GLU A 1126 41.67 38.64 3.36
CA GLU A 1126 42.55 38.80 4.53
C GLU A 1126 42.83 37.44 5.15
N THR A 1127 44.04 37.23 5.65
CA THR A 1127 44.42 35.99 6.34
C THR A 1127 44.57 36.24 7.84
N LEU A 1128 43.79 35.55 8.66
CA LEU A 1128 43.87 35.56 10.13
C LEU A 1128 44.58 34.31 10.63
N LYS A 1129 45.70 34.47 11.33
CA LYS A 1129 46.49 33.37 11.93
C LYS A 1129 46.43 33.43 13.44
N PHE A 1130 46.12 32.32 14.09
CA PHE A 1130 46.05 32.23 15.55
C PHE A 1130 46.29 30.79 16.03
N ILE A 1131 46.46 30.63 17.36
CA ILE A 1131 46.46 29.32 18.01
C ILE A 1131 45.05 29.09 18.58
N ALA A 1132 44.44 27.95 18.26
CA ALA A 1132 43.14 27.58 18.78
C ALA A 1132 43.16 27.57 20.33
N PRO A 1133 42.09 28.06 20.99
CA PRO A 1133 41.98 28.03 22.45
C PRO A 1133 42.27 26.63 23.03
N ALA A 1134 42.90 26.57 24.20
CA ALA A 1134 43.18 25.28 24.86
C ALA A 1134 41.92 24.64 25.49
N LYS A 1135 40.91 25.46 25.79
CA LYS A 1135 39.63 25.01 26.34
C LYS A 1135 38.71 24.62 25.18
N THR A 1136 38.13 23.43 25.27
CA THR A 1136 37.13 22.96 24.31
C THR A 1136 35.81 23.71 24.46
N GLY A 1137 35.05 23.81 23.38
CA GLY A 1137 33.74 24.45 23.38
C GLY A 1137 33.45 25.23 22.10
N ASP A 1138 32.32 25.92 22.13
CA ASP A 1138 31.75 26.63 20.98
C ASP A 1138 32.10 28.12 21.06
N TYR A 1139 33.06 28.54 20.24
CA TYR A 1139 33.54 29.91 20.19
C TYR A 1139 32.81 30.66 19.07
N PRO A 1140 31.99 31.68 19.38
CA PRO A 1140 31.28 32.43 18.34
C PRO A 1140 32.27 33.21 17.48
N TYR A 1141 32.02 33.26 16.17
CA TYR A 1141 32.61 34.26 15.30
C TYR A 1141 31.54 35.09 14.62
N VAL A 1142 31.82 36.37 14.43
CA VAL A 1142 30.80 37.36 14.08
C VAL A 1142 31.37 38.52 13.27
N CYS A 1143 30.57 39.04 12.35
CA CYS A 1143 30.85 40.29 11.67
C CYS A 1143 30.38 41.45 12.55
N THR A 1144 31.30 42.33 12.91
CA THR A 1144 31.05 43.50 13.79
C THR A 1144 30.97 44.80 13.00
N PHE A 1145 30.98 44.74 11.66
CA PHE A 1145 30.60 45.88 10.83
C PHE A 1145 29.16 46.32 11.18
N PRO A 1146 28.87 47.63 11.23
CA PRO A 1146 27.61 48.15 11.76
C PRO A 1146 26.36 47.44 11.20
N GLY A 1147 25.53 46.89 12.10
CA GLY A 1147 24.26 46.23 11.77
C GLY A 1147 24.36 44.78 11.29
N HIS A 1148 25.55 44.18 11.17
CA HIS A 1148 25.70 42.83 10.60
C HIS A 1148 25.60 41.69 11.64
N TRP A 1149 25.96 41.94 12.91
CA TRP A 1149 26.25 40.88 13.88
C TRP A 1149 25.06 39.96 14.20
N SER A 1150 23.83 40.49 14.12
CA SER A 1150 22.59 39.76 14.44
C SER A 1150 22.28 38.63 13.45
N ILE A 1151 22.79 38.73 12.22
CA ILE A 1151 22.54 37.78 11.12
C ILE A 1151 23.83 37.14 10.57
N MET A 1152 24.97 37.82 10.71
CA MET A 1152 26.27 37.42 10.17
C MET A 1152 27.20 36.89 11.27
N ASN A 1153 26.87 35.69 11.76
CA ASN A 1153 27.65 34.97 12.77
C ASN A 1153 27.65 33.45 12.51
N GLY A 1154 28.58 32.76 13.16
CA GLY A 1154 28.76 31.31 13.17
C GLY A 1154 29.59 30.82 14.36
N VAL A 1155 29.95 29.54 14.38
CA VAL A 1155 30.63 28.90 15.53
C VAL A 1155 31.92 28.18 15.13
N MET A 1156 33.03 28.50 15.79
CA MET A 1156 34.27 27.73 15.76
C MET A 1156 34.24 26.69 16.90
N LYS A 1157 34.14 25.41 16.56
CA LYS A 1157 34.15 24.31 17.53
C LYS A 1157 35.59 23.92 17.86
N VAL A 1158 35.98 24.08 19.11
CA VAL A 1158 37.30 23.65 19.60
C VAL A 1158 37.16 22.28 20.25
N VAL A 1159 37.75 21.25 19.64
CA VAL A 1159 37.67 19.85 20.10
C VAL A 1159 39.00 19.40 20.73
N PRO A 1160 39.02 18.34 21.56
CA PRO A 1160 40.26 17.80 22.10
C PRO A 1160 41.25 17.46 20.98
N ALA A 1161 42.52 17.81 21.14
CA ALA A 1161 43.57 17.37 20.23
C ALA A 1161 43.65 15.84 20.26
N ARG A 1162 43.61 15.19 19.10
CA ARG A 1162 43.76 13.73 19.04
C ARG A 1162 45.16 13.36 19.57
N PRO A 1163 45.30 12.31 20.42
CA PRO A 1163 46.61 11.76 20.68
C PRO A 1163 47.20 11.28 19.35
N LEU A 1164 48.46 11.63 19.10
CA LEU A 1164 49.23 11.14 17.95
C LEU A 1164 49.37 9.62 17.96
#